data_AF-A0A924DXX7-F1
#
_entry.id   AF-A0A924DXX7-F1
#
_cell.length_a   1.000
_cell.length_b   1.000
_cell.length_c   1.000
_cell.angle_alpha   90.00
_cell.angle_beta   90.00
_cell.angle_gamma   90.00
#
_symmetry.space_group_name_H-M   'P 1'
#
loop_
_entity.id
_entity.type
_entity.pdbx_description
1 polymer ?
#
loop_
_entity_poly.entity_id
_entity_poly.type
_entity_poly.pdbx_seq_one_letter_code
_entity_poly.pdbx_strand_id
1 'polypeptide(L)'
;MTVKTRNLANEPVAASGTAAFFEVVPAPLNADGEAKRVDTYKAVSQSPVATDAHGVGRVSFQAPAAGSYLIVTTLSDAAKRQTVASTNVWVSAEGGDSTSYRSEAMQIVFDKKRYKAGDTATVFIARPTAGVPILLTIEGDRLHETRVLRGGGPSVTVKLPVKAEYSPNAYISAIIVDGKQLVSATRSLNVMPADKFLTVTVTPDQKRYKPGDTARLTVSTVDAAGHGVPAEVSVGVVDGAIYALSPDHTPDPRSVFHGPRANTVDTAYSFAEDYSGGADKDAANPRVRKNFLDTAAWFPAIRTDGTGKAVVSVPLPDNLTTWIVTTRAHTADTKVGGDRMSFLTSQDLIVRLATPRFMVEGDRLTLIGLIHSYLPKQTTIRATLSAMGLALGGSGDARVTIDPNGVAKQTYALTAETAGTATLTLKASGDQAGDALEQAFPILPHGTADIAVMAGTSTGKTDLAILIPKDAVPGTATLAIELTPTPLGAVAGALTYLRDYPYGCIEQTLNRFVPELVAGPLVDARIDTKRLRDGMERISALQHQDGGWGWWVNDGSTPTLTAYTLLALKEAHAAGLTVPEPILRNGTQYLIRQWPNLGFDKITPTLVERGAGPDEQALVLHALSRWGLPRQDGIRQLNTNREGLSPQGLAHLAMAAWYAGDRLTAGSLIGSLDGLAINSEALSHWEPARTQPWFSDTTETTGLVVRAMTLVQPDSPRIDAGVRYLLTQRRGSHWQSTKDTAAIVLALAAVSQRAGEPPATMPVTVTMDGKTLAQTDLADPTAWRTGYRINVKADQLTVGNHSLTIQRDDSDTRALPYSLERSVFVRADHLDAAAREGLTITRKYRMLTAAVRDAKAGSNYARWFSVKEAAVLPAVSGKLAPGDLVLVELSIDTAKAHGYAMIEDPLPSGMEVIPDQNGDIAWSYWWSHREVRDDKVAFFIRQLPAGKHQVYYVLRPEIPGTVRALPPVISEMYAPDVRARDAETQLTVGE
;
A
#
# COMPACT_ATOMS: atom_id res chain seq x y z
N MET A 1 39.30 -32.72 -21.98
CA MET A 1 38.15 -32.40 -21.10
C MET A 1 38.63 -31.63 -19.88
N THR A 2 37.73 -30.90 -19.22
CA THR A 2 38.04 -30.10 -18.01
C THR A 2 37.18 -30.59 -16.85
N VAL A 3 37.81 -30.97 -15.75
CA VAL A 3 37.15 -31.34 -14.49
C VAL A 3 37.12 -30.11 -13.58
N LYS A 4 36.06 -29.95 -12.79
CA LYS A 4 35.97 -28.91 -11.76
C LYS A 4 35.51 -29.49 -10.42
N THR A 5 36.13 -29.06 -9.33
CA THR A 5 35.84 -29.50 -7.96
C THR A 5 35.62 -28.31 -7.04
N ARG A 6 34.51 -28.35 -6.28
CA ARG A 6 34.03 -27.26 -5.44
C ARG A 6 33.36 -27.78 -4.17
N ASN A 7 33.32 -26.95 -3.13
CA ASN A 7 32.54 -27.23 -1.92
C ASN A 7 31.09 -26.75 -2.05
N LEU A 8 30.29 -26.95 -1.00
CA LEU A 8 28.88 -26.51 -0.93
C LEU A 8 28.70 -24.98 -1.00
N ALA A 9 29.73 -24.20 -0.64
CA ALA A 9 29.75 -22.74 -0.81
C ALA A 9 30.22 -22.31 -2.22
N ASN A 10 30.33 -23.24 -3.17
CA ASN A 10 30.79 -23.02 -4.55
C ASN A 10 32.26 -22.52 -4.64
N GLU A 11 33.05 -22.65 -3.56
CA GLU A 11 34.47 -22.32 -3.54
C GLU A 11 35.30 -23.44 -4.19
N PRO A 12 36.44 -23.14 -4.84
CA PRO A 12 37.31 -24.16 -5.45
C PRO A 12 37.96 -25.06 -4.40
N VAL A 13 38.08 -26.36 -4.73
CA VAL A 13 38.77 -27.36 -3.88
C VAL A 13 39.75 -28.16 -4.71
N ALA A 14 41.01 -28.23 -4.30
CA ALA A 14 42.01 -29.10 -4.91
C ALA A 14 41.76 -30.57 -4.49
N ALA A 15 41.72 -31.47 -5.47
CA ALA A 15 41.41 -32.88 -5.30
C ALA A 15 42.10 -33.74 -6.37
N SER A 16 42.33 -35.02 -6.07
CA SER A 16 43.05 -35.93 -6.97
C SER A 16 42.42 -37.32 -7.03
N GLY A 17 42.54 -37.98 -8.18
CA GLY A 17 42.05 -39.33 -8.40
C GLY A 17 42.16 -39.73 -9.86
N THR A 18 41.09 -40.29 -10.43
CA THR A 18 41.10 -40.80 -11.81
C THR A 18 39.84 -40.48 -12.60
N ALA A 19 39.99 -40.36 -13.91
CA ALA A 19 38.89 -40.46 -14.87
C ALA A 19 38.97 -41.82 -15.58
N ALA A 20 37.89 -42.58 -15.56
CA ALA A 20 37.71 -43.83 -16.27
C ALA A 20 36.77 -43.61 -17.47
N PHE A 21 37.13 -44.18 -18.62
CA PHE A 21 36.45 -44.04 -19.89
C PHE A 21 35.90 -45.40 -20.32
N PHE A 22 34.60 -45.46 -20.58
CA PHE A 22 33.86 -46.66 -20.96
C PHE A 22 33.19 -46.44 -22.31
N GLU A 23 33.38 -47.35 -23.25
CA GLU A 23 32.58 -47.47 -24.46
C GLU A 23 31.18 -47.96 -24.06
N VAL A 24 30.15 -47.21 -24.45
CA VAL A 24 28.75 -47.58 -24.21
C VAL A 24 28.31 -48.47 -25.35
N VAL A 25 28.22 -49.78 -25.09
CA VAL A 25 27.79 -50.79 -26.05
C VAL A 25 26.29 -51.04 -25.85
N PRO A 26 25.41 -50.63 -26.79
CA PRO A 26 23.97 -50.84 -26.67
C PRO A 26 23.63 -52.33 -26.69
N ALA A 27 22.63 -52.73 -25.91
CA ALA A 27 22.10 -54.10 -25.96
C ALA A 27 21.46 -54.39 -27.33
N PRO A 28 21.55 -55.63 -27.85
CA PRO A 28 20.80 -56.03 -29.05
C PRO A 28 19.29 -56.00 -28.77
N LEU A 29 18.51 -55.68 -29.82
CA LEU A 29 17.05 -55.75 -29.78
C LEU A 29 16.58 -57.22 -29.85
N ASN A 30 15.57 -57.56 -29.06
CA ASN A 30 14.84 -58.81 -29.20
C ASN A 30 13.95 -58.77 -30.47
N ALA A 31 13.50 -59.94 -30.93
CA ALA A 31 12.68 -60.08 -32.15
C ALA A 31 11.38 -59.25 -32.10
N ASP A 32 10.82 -59.05 -30.91
CA ASP A 32 9.56 -58.35 -30.66
C ASP A 32 9.73 -56.83 -30.45
N GLY A 33 10.94 -56.29 -30.65
CA GLY A 33 11.23 -54.86 -30.59
C GLY A 33 11.37 -54.25 -29.19
N GLU A 34 10.79 -54.85 -28.14
CA GLU A 34 10.94 -54.37 -26.76
C GLU A 34 12.31 -54.73 -26.16
N ALA A 35 13.09 -53.71 -25.79
CA ALA A 35 14.33 -53.85 -25.04
C ALA A 35 14.17 -53.41 -23.58
N LYS A 36 14.45 -54.32 -22.63
CA LYS A 36 14.90 -53.93 -21.29
C LYS A 36 16.30 -53.32 -21.41
N ARG A 37 16.36 -52.01 -21.61
CA ARG A 37 17.60 -51.24 -21.71
C ARG A 37 18.50 -51.46 -20.48
N VAL A 38 19.59 -52.18 -20.70
CA VAL A 38 20.78 -52.16 -19.84
C VAL A 38 21.97 -51.99 -20.77
N ASP A 39 22.42 -50.74 -20.93
CA ASP A 39 23.64 -50.47 -21.72
C ASP A 39 24.85 -51.12 -21.05
N THR A 40 25.70 -51.76 -21.86
CA THR A 40 26.87 -52.47 -21.36
C THR A 40 28.12 -51.59 -21.48
N TYR A 41 28.75 -51.31 -20.34
CA TYR A 41 29.89 -50.39 -20.24
C TYR A 41 31.21 -51.16 -20.34
N LYS A 42 31.82 -51.13 -21.53
CA LYS A 42 33.12 -51.74 -21.79
C LYS A 42 34.22 -50.76 -21.44
N ALA A 43 35.06 -51.08 -20.45
CA ALA A 43 36.19 -50.21 -20.08
C ALA A 43 37.18 -50.06 -21.25
N VAL A 44 37.56 -48.81 -21.54
CA VAL A 44 38.46 -48.45 -22.65
C VAL A 44 39.82 -47.99 -22.11
N SER A 45 39.80 -47.09 -21.13
CA SER A 45 41.03 -46.58 -20.49
C SER A 45 40.72 -45.94 -19.14
N GLN A 46 41.75 -45.71 -18.35
CA GLN A 46 41.70 -44.90 -17.14
C GLN A 46 42.91 -43.96 -17.14
N SER A 47 42.76 -42.76 -16.59
CA SER A 47 43.85 -41.78 -16.50
C SER A 47 43.81 -41.08 -15.14
N PRO A 48 44.96 -40.79 -14.52
CA PRO A 48 45.01 -39.94 -13.35
C PRO A 48 44.57 -38.53 -13.72
N VAL A 49 43.87 -37.87 -12.79
CA VAL A 49 43.57 -36.43 -12.91
C VAL A 49 43.61 -35.79 -11.54
N ALA A 50 44.20 -34.59 -11.48
CA ALA A 50 44.21 -33.74 -10.31
C ALA A 50 43.64 -32.36 -10.70
N THR A 51 43.05 -31.69 -9.73
CA THR A 51 42.58 -30.31 -9.83
C THR A 51 43.50 -29.38 -9.04
N ASP A 52 43.75 -28.19 -9.58
CA ASP A 52 44.61 -27.18 -9.00
C ASP A 52 43.95 -26.45 -7.80
N ALA A 53 44.65 -25.46 -7.24
CA ALA A 53 44.12 -24.60 -6.17
C ALA A 53 42.90 -23.75 -6.59
N HIS A 54 42.58 -23.67 -7.89
CA HIS A 54 41.37 -23.06 -8.42
C HIS A 54 40.28 -24.10 -8.72
N GLY A 55 40.48 -25.35 -8.28
CA GLY A 55 39.55 -26.46 -8.44
C GLY A 55 39.38 -26.85 -9.92
N VAL A 56 40.40 -26.67 -10.76
CA VAL A 56 40.37 -26.99 -12.19
C VAL A 56 41.40 -28.07 -12.52
N GLY A 57 40.96 -29.12 -13.21
CA GLY A 57 41.82 -30.19 -13.72
C GLY A 57 41.55 -30.44 -15.20
N ARG A 58 42.49 -31.08 -15.89
CA ARG A 58 42.33 -31.49 -17.30
C ARG A 58 42.72 -32.94 -17.48
N VAL A 59 41.92 -33.65 -18.28
CA VAL A 59 42.22 -35.01 -18.75
C VAL A 59 41.96 -35.08 -20.25
N SER A 60 42.84 -35.74 -20.98
CA SER A 60 42.71 -35.98 -22.42
C SER A 60 42.27 -37.43 -22.65
N PHE A 61 41.42 -37.62 -23.66
CA PHE A 61 40.94 -38.93 -24.08
C PHE A 61 40.96 -38.97 -25.60
N GLN A 62 41.54 -40.03 -26.16
CA GLN A 62 41.51 -40.33 -27.58
C GLN A 62 40.60 -41.54 -27.76
N ALA A 63 39.45 -41.32 -28.38
CA ALA A 63 38.50 -42.40 -28.65
C ALA A 63 39.10 -43.39 -29.67
N PRO A 64 39.08 -44.71 -29.40
CA PRO A 64 39.59 -45.71 -30.33
C PRO A 64 38.69 -45.91 -31.56
N ALA A 65 37.42 -45.51 -31.49
CA ALA A 65 36.43 -45.63 -32.57
C ALA A 65 35.38 -44.50 -32.49
N ALA A 66 34.52 -44.40 -33.50
CA ALA A 66 33.36 -43.51 -33.47
C ALA A 66 32.19 -44.18 -32.70
N GLY A 67 31.72 -43.55 -31.63
CA GLY A 67 30.73 -44.12 -30.72
C GLY A 67 30.44 -43.25 -29.49
N SER A 68 29.62 -43.79 -28.59
CA SER A 68 29.26 -43.18 -27.31
C SER A 68 30.22 -43.63 -26.19
N TYR A 69 30.67 -42.69 -25.37
CA TYR A 69 31.57 -42.95 -24.24
C TYR A 69 31.03 -42.35 -22.94
N LEU A 70 30.87 -43.18 -21.91
CA LEU A 70 30.63 -42.75 -20.54
C LEU A 70 31.98 -42.47 -19.87
N ILE A 71 32.06 -41.33 -19.19
CA ILE A 71 33.29 -40.82 -18.60
C ILE A 71 33.02 -40.54 -17.12
N VAL A 72 33.58 -41.38 -16.25
CA VAL A 72 33.37 -41.35 -14.79
C VAL A 72 34.64 -40.83 -14.12
N THR A 73 34.54 -39.71 -13.43
CA THR A 73 35.66 -39.11 -12.69
C THR A 73 35.43 -39.24 -11.19
N THR A 74 36.39 -39.87 -10.51
CA THR A 74 36.39 -40.14 -9.07
C THR A 74 37.59 -39.45 -8.45
N LEU A 75 37.35 -38.47 -7.58
CA LEU A 75 38.39 -37.67 -6.91
C LEU A 75 38.19 -37.65 -5.39
N SER A 76 39.30 -37.55 -4.66
CA SER A 76 39.31 -37.32 -3.22
C SER A 76 40.02 -36.00 -2.91
N ASP A 77 39.47 -35.25 -1.95
CA ASP A 77 40.11 -34.05 -1.40
C ASP A 77 41.16 -34.38 -0.32
N ALA A 78 41.79 -33.34 0.25
CA ALA A 78 42.77 -33.49 1.33
C ALA A 78 42.18 -34.11 2.63
N ALA A 79 40.86 -34.04 2.83
CA ALA A 79 40.14 -34.69 3.93
C ALA A 79 39.70 -36.13 3.57
N LYS A 80 40.18 -36.68 2.44
CA LYS A 80 39.82 -37.99 1.87
C LYS A 80 38.34 -38.15 1.51
N ARG A 81 37.58 -37.05 1.41
CA ARG A 81 36.16 -37.09 0.99
C ARG A 81 36.11 -37.36 -0.52
N GLN A 82 35.54 -38.50 -0.88
CA GLN A 82 35.44 -38.96 -2.26
C GLN A 82 34.20 -38.38 -2.95
N THR A 83 34.37 -37.82 -4.14
CA THR A 83 33.29 -37.36 -5.03
C THR A 83 33.38 -38.10 -6.35
N VAL A 84 32.23 -38.54 -6.88
CA VAL A 84 32.11 -39.17 -8.21
C VAL A 84 31.21 -38.28 -9.06
N ALA A 85 31.64 -37.97 -10.28
CA ALA A 85 30.86 -37.28 -11.28
C ALA A 85 31.00 -38.00 -12.64
N SER A 86 29.94 -38.04 -13.43
CA SER A 86 29.97 -38.69 -14.74
C SER A 86 29.37 -37.81 -15.85
N THR A 87 29.77 -38.08 -17.08
CA THR A 87 29.23 -37.41 -18.28
C THR A 87 29.37 -38.32 -19.50
N ASN A 88 28.50 -38.14 -20.49
CA ASN A 88 28.55 -38.87 -21.76
C ASN A 88 29.10 -37.97 -22.86
N VAL A 89 30.01 -38.50 -23.68
CA VAL A 89 30.57 -37.83 -24.86
C VAL A 89 30.39 -38.75 -26.07
N TRP A 90 29.89 -38.20 -27.16
CA TRP A 90 29.80 -38.90 -28.45
C TRP A 90 30.90 -38.42 -29.40
N VAL A 91 31.48 -39.34 -30.18
CA VAL A 91 32.57 -39.07 -31.11
C VAL A 91 32.24 -39.63 -32.48
N SER A 92 32.38 -38.81 -33.52
CA SER A 92 32.20 -39.16 -34.93
C SER A 92 33.52 -39.11 -35.71
N ALA A 93 33.55 -39.79 -36.86
CA ALA A 93 34.57 -39.58 -37.88
C ALA A 93 34.23 -38.33 -38.72
N GLU A 94 35.25 -37.61 -39.20
CA GLU A 94 35.05 -36.38 -39.96
C GLU A 94 34.42 -36.68 -41.34
N GLY A 95 33.21 -36.15 -41.57
CA GLY A 95 32.55 -36.19 -42.88
C GLY A 95 31.74 -37.45 -43.23
N GLY A 96 31.56 -38.41 -42.31
CA GLY A 96 30.84 -39.66 -42.57
C GLY A 96 29.54 -39.84 -41.77
N ASP A 97 28.55 -40.53 -42.37
CA ASP A 97 27.37 -41.06 -41.68
C ASP A 97 27.83 -42.07 -40.60
N SER A 98 27.50 -41.84 -39.33
CA SER A 98 27.78 -42.82 -38.27
C SER A 98 26.87 -44.03 -38.41
N THR A 99 27.44 -45.23 -38.61
CA THR A 99 26.71 -46.50 -38.66
C THR A 99 26.34 -47.04 -37.27
N SER A 100 26.95 -46.52 -36.21
CA SER A 100 26.81 -47.00 -34.82
C SER A 100 25.79 -46.21 -33.98
N TYR A 101 25.58 -44.92 -34.24
CA TYR A 101 24.64 -44.11 -33.45
C TYR A 101 23.19 -44.28 -33.90
N ARG A 102 22.36 -44.86 -33.04
CA ARG A 102 20.89 -44.87 -33.18
C ARG A 102 20.28 -44.03 -32.06
N SER A 103 19.35 -43.14 -32.40
CA SER A 103 18.60 -42.33 -31.44
C SER A 103 17.11 -42.57 -31.68
N GLU A 104 16.35 -42.93 -30.65
CA GLU A 104 14.89 -43.19 -30.75
C GLU A 104 14.07 -41.93 -31.04
N ALA A 105 14.65 -40.74 -30.87
CA ALA A 105 14.05 -39.46 -31.23
C ALA A 105 14.98 -38.68 -32.15
N MET A 106 14.43 -37.72 -32.91
CA MET A 106 15.25 -36.76 -33.64
C MET A 106 15.99 -35.85 -32.64
N GLN A 107 17.26 -35.54 -32.93
CA GLN A 107 18.09 -34.68 -32.08
C GLN A 107 18.87 -33.70 -32.95
N ILE A 108 18.96 -32.45 -32.48
CA ILE A 108 19.91 -31.45 -32.97
C ILE A 108 20.89 -31.14 -31.84
N VAL A 109 22.19 -31.16 -32.16
CA VAL A 109 23.29 -30.79 -31.26
C VAL A 109 24.19 -29.77 -31.96
N PHE A 110 24.58 -28.74 -31.21
CA PHE A 110 25.42 -27.63 -31.65
C PHE A 110 26.84 -27.74 -31.07
N ASP A 111 27.87 -27.34 -31.82
CA ASP A 111 29.26 -27.32 -31.33
C ASP A 111 29.50 -26.26 -30.23
N LYS A 112 28.71 -25.17 -30.23
CA LYS A 112 28.75 -24.11 -29.20
C LYS A 112 27.36 -23.87 -28.57
N LYS A 113 27.36 -23.39 -27.32
CA LYS A 113 26.15 -22.96 -26.61
C LYS A 113 25.63 -21.57 -27.01
N ARG A 114 26.48 -20.75 -27.66
CA ARG A 114 26.17 -19.40 -28.18
C ARG A 114 27.08 -19.10 -29.37
N TYR A 115 26.62 -18.25 -30.28
CA TYR A 115 27.34 -17.82 -31.48
C TYR A 115 27.34 -16.29 -31.60
N LYS A 116 28.21 -15.77 -32.45
CA LYS A 116 28.17 -14.39 -32.98
C LYS A 116 27.80 -14.43 -34.46
N ALA A 117 27.30 -13.30 -34.99
CA ALA A 117 27.21 -13.13 -36.43
C ALA A 117 28.60 -13.30 -37.07
N GLY A 118 28.69 -14.09 -38.14
CA GLY A 118 29.94 -14.48 -38.80
C GLY A 118 30.58 -15.78 -38.30
N ASP A 119 30.10 -16.38 -37.20
CA ASP A 119 30.46 -17.77 -36.87
C ASP A 119 29.97 -18.74 -37.96
N THR A 120 30.55 -19.94 -37.99
CA THR A 120 29.90 -21.11 -38.61
C THR A 120 29.54 -22.10 -37.50
N ALA A 121 28.26 -22.46 -37.41
CA ALA A 121 27.76 -23.49 -36.52
C ALA A 121 27.92 -24.87 -37.19
N THR A 122 28.46 -25.83 -36.46
CA THR A 122 28.48 -27.24 -36.85
C THR A 122 27.32 -27.94 -36.15
N VAL A 123 26.30 -28.28 -36.94
CA VAL A 123 25.03 -28.83 -36.48
C VAL A 123 25.03 -30.33 -36.74
N PHE A 124 25.07 -31.12 -35.68
CA PHE A 124 24.86 -32.56 -35.75
C PHE A 124 23.36 -32.86 -35.63
N ILE A 125 22.83 -33.67 -36.56
CA ILE A 125 21.42 -34.05 -36.62
C ILE A 125 21.34 -35.58 -36.63
N ALA A 126 20.71 -36.17 -35.62
CA ALA A 126 20.39 -37.59 -35.57
C ALA A 126 18.89 -37.83 -35.78
N ARG A 127 18.54 -38.96 -36.40
CA ARG A 127 17.16 -39.37 -36.72
C ARG A 127 16.92 -40.84 -36.34
N PRO A 128 15.70 -41.22 -35.91
CA PRO A 128 15.37 -42.62 -35.65
C PRO A 128 15.36 -43.48 -36.91
N THR A 129 14.76 -42.95 -37.99
CA THR A 129 14.58 -43.69 -39.25
C THR A 129 15.62 -43.25 -40.27
N ALA A 130 16.56 -44.15 -40.58
CA ALA A 130 17.53 -43.96 -41.66
C ALA A 130 16.84 -43.89 -43.04
N GLY A 131 17.48 -43.27 -44.03
CA GLY A 131 16.96 -43.13 -45.40
C GLY A 131 15.86 -42.07 -45.63
N VAL A 132 15.07 -41.68 -44.61
CA VAL A 132 13.97 -40.69 -44.76
C VAL A 132 14.52 -39.25 -44.90
N PRO A 133 14.27 -38.52 -46.01
CA PRO A 133 14.85 -37.19 -46.22
C PRO A 133 14.48 -36.18 -45.12
N ILE A 134 15.48 -35.49 -44.57
CA ILE A 134 15.26 -34.46 -43.54
C ILE A 134 14.97 -33.13 -44.22
N LEU A 135 13.84 -32.49 -43.89
CA LEU A 135 13.65 -31.06 -44.13
C LEU A 135 14.33 -30.30 -42.99
N LEU A 136 15.39 -29.55 -43.32
CA LEU A 136 16.05 -28.61 -42.42
C LEU A 136 15.54 -27.20 -42.72
N THR A 137 15.10 -26.49 -41.70
CA THR A 137 14.66 -25.09 -41.78
C THR A 137 15.43 -24.23 -40.79
N ILE A 138 15.60 -22.96 -41.15
CA ILE A 138 16.11 -21.91 -40.28
C ILE A 138 14.99 -20.89 -40.10
N GLU A 139 14.59 -20.67 -38.85
CA GLU A 139 13.32 -20.06 -38.46
C GLU A 139 13.53 -18.97 -37.38
N GLY A 140 12.53 -18.12 -37.15
CA GLY A 140 12.66 -16.91 -36.34
C GLY A 140 11.36 -16.11 -36.35
N ASP A 141 11.43 -14.80 -36.61
CA ASP A 141 10.23 -13.99 -36.93
C ASP A 141 9.66 -14.30 -38.32
N ARG A 142 10.42 -15.03 -39.14
CA ARG A 142 10.04 -15.58 -40.44
C ARG A 142 10.82 -16.87 -40.74
N LEU A 143 10.46 -17.53 -41.83
CA LEU A 143 11.27 -18.58 -42.42
C LEU A 143 12.48 -17.94 -43.12
N HIS A 144 13.69 -18.19 -42.63
CA HIS A 144 14.93 -17.62 -43.17
C HIS A 144 15.56 -18.47 -44.28
N GLU A 145 15.51 -19.80 -44.15
CA GLU A 145 16.12 -20.73 -45.10
C GLU A 145 15.44 -22.11 -45.03
N THR A 146 15.39 -22.83 -46.15
CA THR A 146 14.90 -24.21 -46.22
C THR A 146 15.86 -25.08 -47.03
N ARG A 147 16.08 -26.32 -46.61
CA ARG A 147 17.01 -27.26 -47.26
C ARG A 147 16.62 -28.71 -47.00
N VAL A 148 16.47 -29.51 -48.06
CA VAL A 148 16.26 -30.96 -47.92
C VAL A 148 17.61 -31.68 -47.91
N LEU A 149 17.90 -32.40 -46.84
CA LEU A 149 19.08 -33.25 -46.68
C LEU A 149 18.75 -34.68 -47.12
N ARG A 150 19.45 -35.16 -48.15
CA ARG A 150 19.36 -36.53 -48.65
C ARG A 150 20.68 -37.25 -48.36
N GLY A 151 20.62 -38.24 -47.48
CA GLY A 151 21.75 -39.06 -47.00
C GLY A 151 21.23 -40.39 -46.45
N GLY A 152 22.10 -41.37 -46.25
CA GLY A 152 21.70 -42.76 -45.99
C GLY A 152 21.48 -43.08 -44.51
N GLY A 153 22.47 -42.79 -43.67
CA GLY A 153 22.58 -43.29 -42.30
C GLY A 153 21.66 -42.66 -41.25
N PRO A 154 21.77 -43.07 -39.98
CA PRO A 154 20.95 -42.57 -38.87
C PRO A 154 21.31 -41.15 -38.39
N SER A 155 22.34 -40.51 -38.97
CA SER A 155 22.73 -39.15 -38.61
C SER A 155 23.44 -38.41 -39.76
N VAL A 156 23.48 -37.08 -39.70
CA VAL A 156 24.15 -36.19 -40.65
C VAL A 156 24.74 -34.97 -39.92
N THR A 157 25.84 -34.41 -40.44
CA THR A 157 26.43 -33.16 -39.90
C THR A 157 26.39 -32.06 -40.96
N VAL A 158 25.95 -30.85 -40.58
CA VAL A 158 25.78 -29.70 -41.47
C VAL A 158 26.54 -28.50 -40.91
N LYS A 159 27.30 -27.78 -41.76
CA LYS A 159 27.91 -26.49 -41.41
C LYS A 159 26.98 -25.36 -41.87
N LEU A 160 26.55 -24.51 -40.95
CA LEU A 160 25.62 -23.38 -41.18
C LEU A 160 26.29 -22.04 -40.84
N PRO A 161 26.45 -21.10 -41.79
CA PRO A 161 26.91 -19.74 -41.50
C PRO A 161 25.90 -18.96 -40.66
N VAL A 162 26.35 -18.35 -39.57
CA VAL A 162 25.51 -17.60 -38.63
C VAL A 162 25.36 -16.15 -39.13
N LYS A 163 24.21 -15.82 -39.71
CA LYS A 163 23.90 -14.50 -40.27
C LYS A 163 23.52 -13.50 -39.17
N ALA A 164 23.73 -12.21 -39.40
CA ALA A 164 23.36 -11.16 -38.44
C ALA A 164 21.83 -11.07 -38.21
N GLU A 165 21.04 -11.40 -39.23
CA GLU A 165 19.57 -11.51 -39.15
C GLU A 165 19.07 -12.64 -38.23
N TYR A 166 19.95 -13.50 -37.71
CA TYR A 166 19.62 -14.54 -36.72
C TYR A 166 19.74 -14.05 -35.27
N SER A 167 19.99 -12.76 -35.04
CA SER A 167 20.11 -12.18 -33.70
C SER A 167 18.76 -11.64 -33.20
N PRO A 168 18.34 -11.87 -31.94
CA PRO A 168 19.09 -12.48 -30.83
C PRO A 168 19.12 -14.02 -30.85
N ASN A 169 18.26 -14.66 -31.64
CA ASN A 169 18.28 -16.09 -31.91
C ASN A 169 17.53 -16.42 -33.20
N ALA A 170 17.96 -17.49 -33.87
CA ALA A 170 17.16 -18.24 -34.82
C ALA A 170 16.82 -19.61 -34.20
N TYR A 171 15.99 -20.39 -34.89
CA TYR A 171 15.72 -21.78 -34.59
C TYR A 171 16.14 -22.64 -35.76
N ILE A 172 16.86 -23.73 -35.46
CA ILE A 172 17.11 -24.77 -36.44
C ILE A 172 16.08 -25.86 -36.15
N SER A 173 15.19 -26.10 -37.10
CA SER A 173 14.21 -27.19 -37.06
C SER A 173 14.61 -28.24 -38.09
N ALA A 174 14.72 -29.49 -37.65
CA ALA A 174 14.90 -30.64 -38.51
C ALA A 174 13.63 -31.48 -38.42
N ILE A 175 13.08 -31.88 -39.56
CA ILE A 175 11.78 -32.54 -39.69
C ILE A 175 11.91 -33.75 -40.59
N ILE A 176 11.43 -34.91 -40.13
CA ILE A 176 11.06 -36.04 -41.00
C ILE A 176 9.59 -36.40 -40.78
N VAL A 177 8.96 -36.97 -41.81
CA VAL A 177 7.65 -37.61 -41.71
C VAL A 177 7.86 -39.11 -41.90
N ASP A 178 7.55 -39.89 -40.88
CA ASP A 178 7.62 -41.34 -40.90
C ASP A 178 6.49 -41.96 -40.08
N GLY A 179 5.93 -43.08 -40.51
CA GLY A 179 4.81 -43.74 -39.82
C GLY A 179 3.55 -42.87 -39.63
N LYS A 180 3.38 -41.79 -40.41
CA LYS A 180 2.41 -40.68 -40.20
C LYS A 180 2.65 -39.80 -38.95
N GLN A 181 3.77 -39.98 -38.26
CA GLN A 181 4.23 -39.08 -37.20
C GLN A 181 5.13 -38.00 -37.80
N LEU A 182 4.97 -36.75 -37.34
CA LEU A 182 5.94 -35.69 -37.57
C LEU A 182 7.02 -35.82 -36.52
N VAL A 183 8.18 -36.37 -36.89
CA VAL A 183 9.32 -36.48 -35.98
C VAL A 183 10.28 -35.35 -36.30
N SER A 184 10.18 -34.29 -35.53
CA SER A 184 11.06 -33.13 -35.61
C SER A 184 11.75 -32.82 -34.30
N ALA A 185 12.91 -32.16 -34.41
CA ALA A 185 13.57 -31.51 -33.29
C ALA A 185 13.88 -30.06 -33.68
N THR A 186 13.47 -29.13 -32.82
CA THR A 186 13.79 -27.71 -32.96
C THR A 186 14.73 -27.29 -31.83
N ARG A 187 15.80 -26.57 -32.17
CA ARG A 187 16.76 -26.02 -31.21
C ARG A 187 17.10 -24.57 -31.53
N SER A 188 17.01 -23.72 -30.50
CA SER A 188 17.36 -22.31 -30.60
C SER A 188 18.86 -22.13 -30.80
N LEU A 189 19.25 -21.56 -31.94
CA LEU A 189 20.58 -21.07 -32.23
C LEU A 189 20.70 -19.67 -31.59
N ASN A 190 21.29 -19.61 -30.39
CA ASN A 190 21.48 -18.34 -29.67
C ASN A 190 22.60 -17.50 -30.34
N VAL A 191 22.26 -16.33 -30.88
CA VAL A 191 23.17 -15.45 -31.63
C VAL A 191 23.25 -14.10 -30.93
N MET A 192 24.27 -13.93 -30.09
CA MET A 192 24.33 -12.88 -29.08
C MET A 192 24.40 -11.47 -29.72
N PRO A 193 23.44 -10.56 -29.44
CA PRO A 193 23.39 -9.19 -29.97
C PRO A 193 24.39 -8.27 -29.24
N ALA A 194 25.67 -8.61 -29.31
CA ALA A 194 26.72 -7.98 -28.51
C ALA A 194 26.88 -6.48 -28.78
N ASP A 195 26.65 -6.04 -30.02
CA ASP A 195 26.66 -4.63 -30.44
C ASP A 195 25.51 -3.80 -29.86
N LYS A 196 24.46 -4.46 -29.34
CA LYS A 196 23.29 -3.86 -28.70
C LYS A 196 23.34 -3.84 -27.18
N PHE A 197 24.43 -4.29 -26.58
CA PHE A 197 24.61 -4.26 -25.13
C PHE A 197 25.61 -3.17 -24.71
N LEU A 198 25.19 -2.37 -23.73
CA LEU A 198 26.09 -1.51 -22.96
C LEU A 198 26.61 -2.31 -21.76
N THR A 199 27.90 -2.27 -21.52
CA THR A 199 28.45 -2.56 -20.20
C THR A 199 28.28 -1.29 -19.37
N VAL A 200 27.31 -1.32 -18.46
CA VAL A 200 27.15 -0.31 -17.40
C VAL A 200 28.00 -0.75 -16.22
N THR A 201 28.64 0.20 -15.54
CA THR A 201 29.32 -0.06 -14.27
C THR A 201 29.20 1.16 -13.38
N VAL A 202 28.78 0.96 -12.12
CA VAL A 202 28.81 2.00 -11.10
C VAL A 202 29.97 1.74 -10.15
N THR A 203 30.80 2.75 -9.91
CA THR A 203 31.91 2.69 -8.95
C THR A 203 31.77 3.83 -7.93
N PRO A 204 31.57 3.52 -6.63
CA PRO A 204 31.59 4.51 -5.57
C PRO A 204 33.02 5.00 -5.29
N ASP A 205 33.21 6.28 -4.94
CA ASP A 205 34.55 6.80 -4.56
C ASP A 205 35.08 6.21 -3.24
N GLN A 206 34.20 5.62 -2.41
CA GLN A 206 34.57 4.86 -1.22
C GLN A 206 33.74 3.57 -1.10
N LYS A 207 34.35 2.47 -0.62
CA LYS A 207 33.63 1.20 -0.35
C LYS A 207 32.72 1.27 0.88
N ARG A 208 32.96 2.25 1.74
CA ARG A 208 32.31 2.49 3.02
C ARG A 208 32.26 4.00 3.22
N TYR A 209 31.07 4.54 3.42
CA TYR A 209 30.84 5.93 3.82
C TYR A 209 30.39 5.95 5.27
N LYS A 210 30.28 7.11 5.91
CA LYS A 210 29.51 7.25 7.15
C LYS A 210 28.09 7.79 6.83
N PRO A 211 27.09 7.54 7.69
CA PRO A 211 25.86 8.34 7.80
C PRO A 211 26.08 9.81 7.45
N GLY A 212 25.20 10.45 6.69
CA GLY A 212 25.32 11.89 6.40
C GLY A 212 26.58 12.35 5.65
N ASP A 213 27.36 11.43 5.06
CA ASP A 213 28.40 11.76 4.07
C ASP A 213 27.75 11.94 2.67
N THR A 214 28.52 12.37 1.68
CA THR A 214 28.09 12.40 0.27
C THR A 214 28.89 11.38 -0.54
N ALA A 215 28.22 10.35 -1.03
CA ALA A 215 28.83 9.34 -1.89
C ALA A 215 28.94 9.85 -3.33
N ARG A 216 30.12 9.73 -3.97
CA ARG A 216 30.24 10.01 -5.41
C ARG A 216 30.23 8.70 -6.19
N LEU A 217 29.16 8.48 -6.94
CA LEU A 217 28.98 7.33 -7.81
C LEU A 217 29.43 7.71 -9.22
N THR A 218 30.54 7.13 -9.68
CA THR A 218 30.97 7.24 -11.08
C THR A 218 30.24 6.18 -11.89
N VAL A 219 29.42 6.61 -12.84
CA VAL A 219 28.73 5.75 -13.81
C VAL A 219 29.53 5.72 -15.09
N SER A 220 29.82 4.52 -15.59
CA SER A 220 30.51 4.27 -16.86
C SER A 220 29.62 3.45 -17.79
N THR A 221 29.53 3.85 -19.06
CA THR A 221 28.77 3.19 -20.12
C THR A 221 29.67 2.96 -21.35
N VAL A 222 30.03 1.70 -21.60
CA VAL A 222 30.89 1.31 -22.75
C VAL A 222 30.21 0.27 -23.64
N ASP A 223 30.59 0.23 -24.92
CA ASP A 223 30.16 -0.80 -25.86
C ASP A 223 30.93 -2.13 -25.70
N ALA A 224 30.56 -3.15 -26.49
CA ALA A 224 31.23 -4.45 -26.50
C ALA A 224 32.66 -4.46 -27.10
N ALA A 225 33.15 -3.33 -27.62
CA ALA A 225 34.55 -3.12 -27.99
C ALA A 225 35.34 -2.36 -26.89
N GLY A 226 34.67 -1.86 -25.86
CA GLY A 226 35.26 -1.11 -24.74
C GLY A 226 35.33 0.41 -24.97
N HIS A 227 34.70 0.93 -26.03
CA HIS A 227 34.64 2.38 -26.26
C HIS A 227 33.55 3.02 -25.39
N GLY A 228 33.82 4.23 -24.89
CA GLY A 228 32.82 5.04 -24.19
C GLY A 228 31.65 5.43 -25.09
N VAL A 229 30.43 5.25 -24.60
CA VAL A 229 29.18 5.59 -25.31
C VAL A 229 28.37 6.59 -24.48
N PRO A 230 28.05 7.78 -25.03
CA PRO A 230 27.07 8.68 -24.42
C PRO A 230 25.70 8.01 -24.36
N ALA A 231 25.15 7.88 -23.15
CA ALA A 231 23.92 7.17 -22.87
C ALA A 231 23.10 7.95 -21.82
N GLU A 232 21.79 7.76 -21.83
CA GLU A 232 20.90 8.28 -20.79
C GLU A 232 20.62 7.17 -19.76
N VAL A 233 20.91 7.49 -18.50
CA VAL A 233 20.96 6.52 -17.39
C VAL A 233 20.05 6.99 -16.25
N SER A 234 19.27 6.08 -15.69
CA SER A 234 18.58 6.29 -14.40
C SER A 234 19.39 5.69 -13.25
N VAL A 235 19.43 6.34 -12.09
CA VAL A 235 20.14 5.86 -10.89
C VAL A 235 19.23 5.96 -9.66
N GLY A 236 18.95 4.84 -9.00
CA GLY A 236 18.22 4.78 -7.72
C GLY A 236 19.09 4.23 -6.60
N VAL A 237 19.02 4.83 -5.41
CA VAL A 237 19.77 4.44 -4.21
C VAL A 237 18.80 4.23 -3.05
N VAL A 238 18.54 2.97 -2.71
CA VAL A 238 17.44 2.53 -1.81
C VAL A 238 17.97 1.67 -0.67
N ASP A 239 17.36 1.73 0.50
CA ASP A 239 17.75 0.95 1.68
C ASP A 239 17.58 -0.56 1.42
N GLY A 240 18.62 -1.35 1.68
CA GLY A 240 18.62 -2.80 1.47
C GLY A 240 17.57 -3.56 2.30
N ALA A 241 17.08 -2.99 3.40
CA ALA A 241 15.96 -3.55 4.16
C ALA A 241 14.67 -3.58 3.33
N ILE A 242 14.42 -2.57 2.49
CA ILE A 242 13.26 -2.54 1.58
C ILE A 242 13.39 -3.64 0.53
N TYR A 243 14.59 -3.84 -0.03
CA TYR A 243 14.87 -4.93 -0.97
C TYR A 243 14.77 -6.34 -0.34
N ALA A 244 14.93 -6.45 0.97
CA ALA A 244 14.72 -7.69 1.72
C ALA A 244 13.23 -7.97 2.03
N LEU A 245 12.39 -6.92 2.11
CA LEU A 245 10.93 -7.03 2.24
C LEU A 245 10.26 -7.29 0.88
N SER A 246 10.71 -6.61 -0.17
CA SER A 246 10.27 -6.82 -1.56
C SER A 246 11.41 -6.49 -2.53
N PRO A 247 11.98 -7.49 -3.23
CA PRO A 247 13.09 -7.24 -4.15
C PRO A 247 12.60 -6.57 -5.44
N ASP A 248 13.39 -5.66 -6.01
CA ASP A 248 13.10 -5.05 -7.31
C ASP A 248 13.07 -6.12 -8.43
N HIS A 249 11.84 -6.46 -8.83
CA HIS A 249 11.47 -7.44 -9.85
C HIS A 249 11.58 -6.91 -11.29
N THR A 250 12.01 -5.66 -11.51
CA THR A 250 12.10 -5.09 -12.86
C THR A 250 13.08 -5.89 -13.73
N PRO A 251 12.67 -6.42 -14.90
CA PRO A 251 13.55 -7.22 -15.76
C PRO A 251 14.80 -6.47 -16.25
N ASP A 252 15.84 -7.23 -16.60
CA ASP A 252 17.05 -6.69 -17.24
C ASP A 252 16.68 -6.10 -18.62
N PRO A 253 16.98 -4.81 -18.90
CA PRO A 253 16.62 -4.19 -20.17
C PRO A 253 17.24 -4.91 -21.39
N ARG A 254 18.36 -5.61 -21.22
CA ARG A 254 18.96 -6.47 -22.27
C ARG A 254 18.01 -7.60 -22.69
N SER A 255 17.28 -8.17 -21.74
CA SER A 255 16.26 -9.20 -21.97
C SER A 255 14.92 -8.63 -22.45
N VAL A 256 14.61 -7.37 -22.15
CA VAL A 256 13.38 -6.71 -22.64
C VAL A 256 13.51 -6.30 -24.10
N PHE A 257 14.62 -5.65 -24.48
CA PHE A 257 14.81 -5.14 -25.85
C PHE A 257 15.38 -6.19 -26.82
N HIS A 258 16.29 -7.06 -26.34
CA HIS A 258 17.01 -8.03 -27.16
C HIS A 258 17.05 -9.44 -26.53
N GLY A 259 16.05 -9.77 -25.71
CA GLY A 259 15.85 -11.13 -25.21
C GLY A 259 15.40 -12.10 -26.31
N PRO A 260 15.33 -13.42 -26.01
CA PRO A 260 15.02 -14.42 -27.03
C PRO A 260 13.67 -14.15 -27.71
N ARG A 261 13.68 -14.03 -29.03
CA ARG A 261 12.45 -13.97 -29.82
C ARG A 261 11.88 -15.37 -29.96
N ALA A 262 10.58 -15.50 -29.75
CA ALA A 262 9.86 -16.74 -30.04
C ALA A 262 9.97 -17.09 -31.53
N ASN A 263 9.90 -18.37 -31.86
CA ASN A 263 9.70 -18.80 -33.24
C ASN A 263 8.26 -18.46 -33.63
N THR A 264 8.05 -17.61 -34.64
CA THR A 264 6.72 -17.36 -35.21
C THR A 264 6.50 -18.11 -36.53
N VAL A 265 7.45 -18.96 -36.92
CA VAL A 265 7.20 -20.05 -37.87
C VAL A 265 6.57 -21.21 -37.10
N ASP A 266 5.23 -21.24 -37.08
CA ASP A 266 4.49 -22.37 -36.52
C ASP A 266 4.53 -23.57 -37.47
N THR A 267 5.09 -24.68 -37.01
CA THR A 267 4.98 -26.00 -37.64
C THR A 267 4.08 -26.85 -36.75
N ALA A 268 2.78 -26.84 -37.05
CA ALA A 268 1.73 -27.29 -36.12
C ALA A 268 1.77 -28.79 -35.77
N TYR A 269 2.34 -29.10 -34.59
CA TYR A 269 2.16 -30.31 -33.77
C TYR A 269 2.57 -29.99 -32.31
N SER A 270 2.25 -30.82 -31.31
CA SER A 270 1.94 -30.32 -29.94
C SER A 270 2.96 -30.55 -28.78
N PHE A 271 3.02 -29.59 -27.81
CA PHE A 271 3.48 -29.62 -26.37
C PHE A 271 4.91 -29.07 -25.94
N ALA A 272 5.18 -28.66 -24.65
CA ALA A 272 6.16 -27.58 -24.22
C ALA A 272 6.95 -27.64 -22.81
N GLU A 273 7.46 -26.47 -22.24
CA GLU A 273 8.05 -26.08 -20.86
C GLU A 273 9.58 -26.29 -20.43
N ASP A 274 10.20 -25.81 -19.28
CA ASP A 274 10.52 -24.43 -18.67
C ASP A 274 11.63 -24.40 -17.47
N TYR A 275 11.92 -23.26 -16.74
CA TYR A 275 12.63 -22.97 -15.39
C TYR A 275 14.20 -22.73 -15.24
N SER A 276 14.87 -22.14 -14.17
CA SER A 276 14.69 -21.03 -13.12
C SER A 276 15.97 -20.74 -12.17
N GLY A 277 16.02 -19.69 -11.27
CA GLY A 277 17.06 -19.38 -10.17
C GLY A 277 17.73 -17.93 -10.14
N GLY A 278 18.47 -17.27 -9.16
CA GLY A 278 18.97 -17.33 -7.72
C GLY A 278 20.47 -16.78 -7.52
N ALA A 279 21.15 -16.22 -6.46
CA ALA A 279 21.07 -15.49 -5.11
C ALA A 279 22.57 -15.05 -4.67
N ASP A 280 23.14 -14.38 -3.60
CA ASP A 280 22.97 -13.51 -2.35
C ASP A 280 24.45 -13.06 -1.84
N LYS A 281 24.97 -12.34 -0.76
CA LYS A 281 24.80 -11.29 0.35
C LYS A 281 26.20 -11.05 1.10
N ASP A 282 26.57 -10.28 2.20
CA ASP A 282 26.40 -8.89 2.79
C ASP A 282 27.46 -8.56 3.97
N ALA A 283 27.66 -7.31 4.52
CA ALA A 283 28.50 -6.93 5.74
C ALA A 283 28.32 -5.45 6.33
N ALA A 284 28.47 -5.15 7.66
CA ALA A 284 28.11 -3.85 8.38
C ALA A 284 29.30 -3.00 9.02
N ASN A 285 29.25 -1.84 9.77
CA ASN A 285 28.30 -0.97 10.56
C ASN A 285 28.96 0.46 10.93
N PRO A 286 28.47 1.51 11.71
CA PRO A 286 27.71 2.84 11.45
C PRO A 286 28.30 4.35 11.50
N ARG A 287 27.68 5.36 12.21
CA ARG A 287 28.06 6.77 12.74
C ARG A 287 26.84 7.32 13.52
N VAL A 288 26.95 8.39 14.35
CA VAL A 288 25.86 9.16 15.04
C VAL A 288 24.75 9.70 14.11
N ARG A 289 23.47 9.62 14.53
CA ARG A 289 22.29 9.56 13.62
C ARG A 289 21.02 10.28 14.07
N LYS A 290 20.32 10.91 13.12
CA LYS A 290 18.94 11.43 13.30
C LYS A 290 18.04 11.33 12.05
N ASN A 291 18.58 11.43 10.83
CA ASN A 291 17.79 11.50 9.59
C ASN A 291 17.56 10.11 8.96
N PHE A 292 16.37 9.51 9.10
CA PHE A 292 16.07 8.18 8.56
C PHE A 292 15.13 8.26 7.35
N LEU A 293 15.56 7.74 6.20
CA LEU A 293 14.84 7.76 4.92
C LEU A 293 15.07 6.45 4.14
N ASP A 294 14.01 5.86 3.59
CA ASP A 294 14.10 4.57 2.88
C ASP A 294 14.78 4.65 1.50
N THR A 295 14.89 5.85 0.93
CA THR A 295 15.55 6.14 -0.34
C THR A 295 16.49 7.32 -0.15
N ALA A 296 17.78 7.13 -0.42
CA ALA A 296 18.79 8.19 -0.33
C ALA A 296 18.68 9.17 -1.51
N ALA A 297 18.46 8.65 -2.73
CA ALA A 297 18.24 9.48 -3.91
C ALA A 297 17.63 8.72 -5.09
N TRP A 298 16.99 9.48 -5.98
CA TRP A 298 16.54 9.05 -7.30
C TRP A 298 16.93 10.08 -8.35
N PHE A 299 17.68 9.64 -9.37
CA PHE A 299 18.08 10.45 -10.51
C PHE A 299 17.45 9.83 -11.77
N PRO A 300 16.33 10.38 -12.28
CA PRO A 300 15.57 9.75 -13.37
C PRO A 300 16.31 9.73 -14.70
N ALA A 301 17.10 10.77 -14.99
CA ALA A 301 17.90 10.88 -16.20
C ALA A 301 19.19 11.67 -15.92
N ILE A 302 20.32 10.98 -15.93
CA ILE A 302 21.65 11.57 -16.12
C ILE A 302 22.15 11.21 -17.53
N ARG A 303 23.03 12.02 -18.11
CA ARG A 303 23.68 11.70 -19.39
C ARG A 303 25.17 11.51 -19.19
N THR A 304 25.70 10.43 -19.74
CA THR A 304 27.15 10.22 -19.80
C THR A 304 27.78 11.03 -20.93
N ASP A 305 29.02 11.46 -20.74
CA ASP A 305 29.77 12.33 -21.64
C ASP A 305 30.30 11.61 -22.90
N GLY A 306 31.07 12.33 -23.72
CA GLY A 306 31.76 11.78 -24.90
C GLY A 306 32.74 10.64 -24.63
N THR A 307 33.06 10.35 -23.36
CA THR A 307 33.89 9.22 -22.91
C THR A 307 33.06 8.12 -22.23
N GLY A 308 31.72 8.25 -22.23
CA GLY A 308 30.81 7.32 -21.57
C GLY A 308 30.80 7.46 -20.05
N LYS A 309 31.11 8.63 -19.48
CA LYS A 309 31.16 8.82 -18.01
C LYS A 309 30.19 9.87 -17.48
N ALA A 310 29.69 9.64 -16.26
CA ALA A 310 29.00 10.64 -15.45
C ALA A 310 29.37 10.44 -13.97
N VAL A 311 29.29 11.50 -13.16
CA VAL A 311 29.48 11.43 -11.70
C VAL A 311 28.23 11.97 -11.01
N VAL A 312 27.66 11.17 -10.12
CA VAL A 312 26.47 11.50 -9.33
C VAL A 312 26.89 11.68 -7.88
N SER A 313 26.51 12.80 -7.25
CA SER A 313 26.73 13.03 -5.81
C SER A 313 25.46 12.72 -5.05
N VAL A 314 25.52 11.75 -4.14
CA VAL A 314 24.39 11.21 -3.38
C VAL A 314 24.56 11.60 -1.90
N PRO A 315 23.80 12.57 -1.37
CA PRO A 315 23.80 12.84 0.07
C PRO A 315 23.15 11.65 0.79
N LEU A 316 23.87 11.01 1.70
CA LEU A 316 23.36 9.85 2.41
C LEU A 316 22.51 10.27 3.62
N PRO A 317 21.34 9.66 3.84
CA PRO A 317 20.66 9.68 5.14
C PRO A 317 21.55 9.10 6.26
N ASP A 318 21.08 9.19 7.50
CA ASP A 318 21.74 8.55 8.64
C ASP A 318 21.35 7.06 8.81
N ASN A 319 20.72 6.43 7.81
CA ASN A 319 20.42 4.99 7.83
C ASN A 319 21.70 4.16 7.94
N LEU A 320 21.60 3.05 8.67
CA LEU A 320 22.69 2.09 8.85
C LEU A 320 22.43 0.85 8.03
N THR A 321 22.55 1.04 6.72
CA THR A 321 22.14 0.08 5.74
C THR A 321 23.22 -0.18 4.70
N THR A 322 23.05 -1.30 4.02
CA THR A 322 23.62 -1.62 2.72
C THR A 322 22.72 -0.95 1.68
N TRP A 323 23.12 0.20 1.15
CA TRP A 323 22.40 0.89 0.08
C TRP A 323 22.51 0.08 -1.21
N ILE A 324 21.37 -0.26 -1.82
CA ILE A 324 21.32 -0.88 -3.14
C ILE A 324 21.26 0.23 -4.18
N VAL A 325 22.28 0.30 -5.02
CA VAL A 325 22.29 1.15 -6.21
C VAL A 325 21.77 0.32 -7.38
N THR A 326 20.72 0.78 -8.05
CA THR A 326 20.28 0.25 -9.34
C THR A 326 20.47 1.25 -10.45
N THR A 327 20.98 0.79 -11.60
CA THR A 327 21.12 1.61 -12.80
C THR A 327 20.62 0.91 -14.05
N ARG A 328 20.04 1.71 -14.95
CA ARG A 328 19.51 1.29 -16.25
C ARG A 328 19.90 2.35 -17.27
N ALA A 329 20.62 1.95 -18.32
CA ALA A 329 21.17 2.83 -19.34
C ALA A 329 20.62 2.49 -20.73
N HIS A 330 20.35 3.51 -21.53
CA HIS A 330 19.91 3.35 -22.91
C HIS A 330 20.46 4.43 -23.86
N THR A 331 20.33 4.17 -25.15
CA THR A 331 20.73 5.04 -26.26
C THR A 331 19.61 5.11 -27.31
N ALA A 332 19.65 6.12 -28.17
CA ALA A 332 18.66 6.30 -29.24
C ALA A 332 18.65 5.16 -30.28
N ASP A 333 19.77 4.46 -30.49
CA ASP A 333 19.87 3.27 -31.36
C ASP A 333 19.64 1.94 -30.60
N THR A 334 18.98 2.02 -29.45
CA THR A 334 18.54 0.92 -28.56
C THR A 334 19.64 0.00 -28.03
N LYS A 335 20.88 0.47 -27.93
CA LYS A 335 21.87 -0.19 -27.05
C LYS A 335 21.45 0.01 -25.60
N VAL A 336 21.41 -1.07 -24.83
CA VAL A 336 20.88 -1.10 -23.46
C VAL A 336 21.78 -1.86 -22.50
N GLY A 337 21.72 -1.50 -21.22
CA GLY A 337 22.39 -2.21 -20.14
C GLY A 337 21.93 -1.75 -18.77
N GLY A 338 22.43 -2.40 -17.73
CA GLY A 338 22.16 -2.04 -16.35
C GLY A 338 23.15 -2.72 -15.41
N ASP A 339 23.29 -2.13 -14.22
CA ASP A 339 24.16 -2.61 -13.15
C ASP A 339 23.45 -2.46 -11.80
N ARG A 340 23.70 -3.41 -10.88
CA ARG A 340 23.19 -3.41 -9.51
C ARG A 340 24.34 -3.76 -8.57
N MET A 341 24.72 -2.79 -7.74
CA MET A 341 25.81 -2.90 -6.77
C MET A 341 25.36 -2.35 -5.42
N SER A 342 26.03 -2.73 -4.35
CA SER A 342 25.74 -2.25 -3.00
C SER A 342 26.94 -1.59 -2.32
N PHE A 343 26.68 -0.61 -1.47
CA PHE A 343 27.69 0.02 -0.61
C PHE A 343 27.16 0.26 0.81
N LEU A 344 28.06 0.50 1.75
CA LEU A 344 27.81 0.41 3.18
C LEU A 344 28.06 1.75 3.92
N THR A 345 27.33 1.97 5.02
CA THR A 345 27.24 3.24 5.78
C THR A 345 27.67 3.02 7.26
N SER A 346 28.91 3.40 7.67
CA SER A 346 29.76 2.65 8.65
C SER A 346 31.17 3.22 9.06
N GLN A 347 31.87 2.92 10.21
CA GLN A 347 31.55 3.11 11.67
C GLN A 347 32.06 2.03 12.69
N ASP A 348 32.65 2.44 13.83
CA ASP A 348 33.18 1.60 14.93
C ASP A 348 32.16 0.92 15.88
N LEU A 349 31.03 1.61 16.18
CA LEU A 349 30.10 1.31 17.28
C LEU A 349 28.66 1.70 16.89
N ILE A 350 27.66 0.85 17.15
CA ILE A 350 26.21 1.15 17.03
C ILE A 350 25.56 1.43 18.38
N VAL A 351 24.54 2.28 18.39
CA VAL A 351 23.34 2.16 19.24
C VAL A 351 22.09 1.83 18.41
N ARG A 352 21.25 0.93 18.94
CA ARG A 352 19.84 0.75 18.56
C ARG A 352 19.01 0.81 19.83
N LEU A 353 17.79 1.32 19.74
CA LEU A 353 16.82 1.34 20.83
C LEU A 353 15.52 0.75 20.30
N ALA A 354 14.98 -0.26 20.97
CA ALA A 354 13.65 -0.76 20.69
C ALA A 354 12.63 0.18 21.37
N THR A 355 12.11 1.14 20.62
CA THR A 355 11.03 2.05 21.05
C THR A 355 9.66 1.51 20.61
N PRO A 356 8.60 1.68 21.41
CA PRO A 356 7.24 1.43 20.93
C PRO A 356 6.80 2.48 19.90
N ARG A 357 5.68 2.23 19.21
CA ARG A 357 5.01 3.21 18.34
C ARG A 357 4.39 4.38 19.12
N PHE A 358 3.89 4.08 20.31
CA PHE A 358 3.25 5.01 21.26
C PHE A 358 3.33 4.41 22.66
N MET A 359 2.98 5.18 23.70
CA MET A 359 2.62 4.65 25.02
C MET A 359 1.25 5.20 25.44
N VAL A 360 0.56 4.54 26.36
CA VAL A 360 -0.57 5.11 27.10
C VAL A 360 -0.07 5.61 28.45
N GLU A 361 -0.66 6.70 28.95
CA GLU A 361 -0.46 7.17 30.32
C GLU A 361 -0.69 6.04 31.35
N GLY A 362 0.25 5.88 32.29
CA GLY A 362 0.30 4.77 33.24
C GLY A 362 1.02 3.51 32.76
N ASP A 363 1.36 3.39 31.47
CA ASP A 363 2.16 2.26 30.96
C ASP A 363 3.58 2.26 31.51
N ARG A 364 4.12 1.05 31.71
CA ARG A 364 5.50 0.79 32.10
C ARG A 364 6.15 -0.19 31.14
N LEU A 365 7.24 0.20 30.50
CA LEU A 365 7.97 -0.63 29.53
C LEU A 365 9.45 -0.74 29.89
N THR A 366 10.04 -1.91 29.72
CA THR A 366 11.50 -2.12 29.79
C THR A 366 12.06 -2.10 28.37
N LEU A 367 12.55 -0.94 27.92
CA LEU A 367 13.13 -0.82 26.58
C LEU A 367 14.50 -1.49 26.51
N ILE A 368 14.83 -2.01 25.33
CA ILE A 368 16.10 -2.66 25.05
C ILE A 368 16.98 -1.73 24.21
N GLY A 369 18.06 -1.23 24.80
CA GLY A 369 19.19 -0.65 24.08
C GLY A 369 20.17 -1.74 23.67
N LEU A 370 20.46 -1.84 22.38
CA LEU A 370 21.51 -2.73 21.85
C LEU A 370 22.72 -1.90 21.43
N ILE A 371 23.89 -2.23 21.97
CA ILE A 371 25.14 -1.55 21.67
C ILE A 371 26.06 -2.56 21.00
N HIS A 372 26.28 -2.41 19.70
CA HIS A 372 27.12 -3.34 18.93
C HIS A 372 28.51 -2.71 18.73
N SER A 373 29.57 -3.39 19.14
CA SER A 373 30.96 -2.98 18.89
C SER A 373 31.50 -3.73 17.68
N TYR A 374 32.09 -3.01 16.72
CA TYR A 374 32.81 -3.59 15.58
C TYR A 374 34.33 -3.34 15.71
N LEU A 375 34.77 -2.93 16.91
CA LEU A 375 36.18 -2.79 17.26
C LEU A 375 36.84 -4.18 17.43
N PRO A 376 38.11 -4.34 17.04
CA PRO A 376 38.82 -5.63 17.08
C PRO A 376 39.32 -6.00 18.50
N LYS A 377 38.88 -5.30 19.54
CA LYS A 377 39.27 -5.50 20.94
C LYS A 377 38.05 -5.35 21.85
N GLN A 378 38.08 -6.03 22.99
CA GLN A 378 37.11 -5.81 24.06
C GLN A 378 37.21 -4.35 24.54
N THR A 379 36.07 -3.70 24.77
CA THR A 379 36.00 -2.29 25.15
C THR A 379 34.91 -2.07 26.20
N THR A 380 35.14 -1.16 27.15
CA THR A 380 34.10 -0.67 28.05
C THR A 380 33.50 0.61 27.46
N ILE A 381 32.18 0.64 27.35
CA ILE A 381 31.40 1.74 26.78
C ILE A 381 30.49 2.31 27.88
N ARG A 382 30.50 3.64 28.05
CA ARG A 382 29.47 4.33 28.83
C ARG A 382 28.25 4.49 27.93
N ALA A 383 27.12 3.93 28.35
CA ALA A 383 25.81 4.18 27.79
C ALA A 383 25.09 5.22 28.64
N THR A 384 24.34 6.12 28.00
CA THR A 384 23.52 7.15 28.66
C THR A 384 22.21 7.26 27.89
N LEU A 385 21.12 6.79 28.48
CA LEU A 385 19.76 7.12 28.00
C LEU A 385 19.28 8.39 28.69
N SER A 386 18.92 9.40 27.89
CA SER A 386 18.16 10.57 28.33
C SER A 386 16.71 10.43 27.86
N ALA A 387 15.75 10.73 28.74
CA ALA A 387 14.34 10.68 28.45
C ALA A 387 13.66 12.02 28.74
N MET A 388 12.82 12.48 27.82
CA MET A 388 11.92 13.61 27.98
C MET A 388 10.48 13.10 27.81
N GLY A 389 9.56 13.54 28.67
CA GLY A 389 8.17 13.06 28.71
C GLY A 389 7.96 11.68 29.37
N LEU A 390 9.02 10.96 29.72
CA LEU A 390 8.97 9.65 30.39
C LEU A 390 9.86 9.63 31.63
N ALA A 391 9.39 9.00 32.71
CA ALA A 391 10.17 8.81 33.93
C ALA A 391 11.07 7.56 33.82
N LEU A 392 12.35 7.71 34.15
CA LEU A 392 13.34 6.63 34.18
C LEU A 392 13.29 5.88 35.51
N GLY A 393 13.14 4.55 35.44
CA GLY A 393 13.17 3.64 36.59
C GLY A 393 14.58 3.38 37.15
N GLY A 394 15.39 4.44 37.32
CA GLY A 394 16.76 4.36 37.82
C GLY A 394 17.73 5.27 37.05
N SER A 395 19.02 4.93 37.09
CA SER A 395 20.07 5.63 36.34
C SER A 395 19.92 5.37 34.84
N GLY A 396 19.82 6.43 34.04
CA GLY A 396 20.00 6.36 32.58
C GLY A 396 21.46 6.09 32.17
N ASP A 397 22.43 6.30 33.07
CA ASP A 397 23.84 5.96 32.87
C ASP A 397 24.15 4.51 33.24
N ALA A 398 24.83 3.80 32.36
CA ALA A 398 25.38 2.47 32.55
C ALA A 398 26.80 2.36 31.97
N ARG A 399 27.59 1.38 32.45
CA ARG A 399 28.84 0.95 31.81
C ARG A 399 28.71 -0.50 31.40
N VAL A 400 28.87 -0.78 30.11
CA VAL A 400 28.86 -2.13 29.55
C VAL A 400 30.21 -2.46 28.95
N THR A 401 30.74 -3.64 29.25
CA THR A 401 31.91 -4.20 28.57
C THR A 401 31.42 -5.05 27.39
N ILE A 402 32.01 -4.85 26.22
CA ILE A 402 31.59 -5.48 24.96
C ILE A 402 32.80 -6.17 24.35
N ASP A 403 32.65 -7.46 24.02
CA ASP A 403 33.67 -8.26 23.35
C ASP A 403 33.91 -7.83 21.88
N PRO A 404 35.05 -8.23 21.25
CA PRO A 404 35.34 -7.89 19.86
C PRO A 404 34.23 -8.37 18.92
N ASN A 405 33.72 -7.49 18.05
CA ASN A 405 32.56 -7.74 17.17
C ASN A 405 31.26 -8.14 17.93
N GLY A 406 31.19 -7.89 19.24
CA GLY A 406 30.09 -8.31 20.11
C GLY A 406 28.96 -7.29 20.26
N VAL A 407 27.91 -7.68 21.01
CA VAL A 407 26.74 -6.85 21.29
C VAL A 407 26.42 -6.90 22.78
N ALA A 408 26.25 -5.73 23.41
CA ALA A 408 25.72 -5.61 24.76
C ALA A 408 24.22 -5.25 24.73
N LYS A 409 23.42 -5.97 25.52
CA LYS A 409 22.02 -5.62 25.84
C LYS A 409 22.02 -4.78 27.12
N GLN A 410 21.51 -3.56 27.06
CA GLN A 410 21.19 -2.74 28.24
C GLN A 410 19.69 -2.51 28.27
N THR A 411 19.06 -2.79 29.41
CA THR A 411 17.63 -2.52 29.64
C THR A 411 17.42 -1.18 30.34
N TYR A 412 16.30 -0.52 30.04
CA TYR A 412 15.89 0.73 30.67
C TYR A 412 14.39 0.69 30.97
N ALA A 413 14.02 0.72 32.25
CA ALA A 413 12.63 0.84 32.66
C ALA A 413 12.14 2.29 32.47
N LEU A 414 11.01 2.46 31.81
CA LEU A 414 10.34 3.74 31.57
C LEU A 414 8.88 3.69 32.02
N THR A 415 8.38 4.79 32.58
CA THR A 415 6.95 5.00 32.89
C THR A 415 6.43 6.22 32.16
N ALA A 416 5.25 6.09 31.53
CA ALA A 416 4.53 7.21 30.94
C ALA A 416 3.65 7.88 32.02
N GLU A 417 4.13 8.98 32.62
CA GLU A 417 3.41 9.64 33.71
C GLU A 417 2.36 10.66 33.25
N THR A 418 2.49 11.20 32.03
CA THR A 418 1.59 12.21 31.46
C THR A 418 1.47 12.03 29.94
N ALA A 419 0.31 12.40 29.38
CA ALA A 419 0.09 12.43 27.94
C ALA A 419 0.92 13.53 27.25
N GLY A 420 1.26 13.33 25.97
CA GLY A 420 2.06 14.29 25.19
C GLY A 420 2.98 13.60 24.18
N THR A 421 4.27 13.89 24.25
CA THR A 421 5.29 13.30 23.34
C THR A 421 6.52 12.92 24.14
N ALA A 422 6.91 11.65 24.02
CA ALA A 422 8.19 11.16 24.51
C ALA A 422 9.30 11.53 23.54
N THR A 423 10.50 11.82 24.06
CA THR A 423 11.73 11.84 23.26
C THR A 423 12.84 11.14 24.01
N LEU A 424 13.46 10.15 23.37
CA LEU A 424 14.51 9.31 23.92
C LEU A 424 15.80 9.51 23.13
N THR A 425 16.87 9.83 23.84
CA THR A 425 18.23 9.95 23.28
C THR A 425 19.11 8.90 23.94
N LEU A 426 19.44 7.82 23.22
CA LEU A 426 20.43 6.83 23.67
C LEU A 426 21.79 7.18 23.08
N LYS A 427 22.75 7.51 23.94
CA LYS A 427 24.15 7.74 23.59
C LYS A 427 25.02 6.61 24.12
N ALA A 428 26.01 6.18 23.35
CA ALA A 428 27.06 5.28 23.76
C ALA A 428 28.43 5.87 23.40
N SER A 429 29.39 5.81 24.33
CA SER A 429 30.72 6.39 24.15
C SER A 429 31.82 5.59 24.83
N GLY A 430 32.90 5.32 24.10
CA GLY A 430 34.18 4.84 24.61
C GLY A 430 35.34 5.54 23.88
N ASP A 431 36.56 5.15 24.21
CA ASP A 431 37.77 5.92 23.89
C ASP A 431 38.11 6.03 22.39
N GLN A 432 37.61 5.09 21.57
CA GLN A 432 37.87 5.06 20.12
C GLN A 432 36.63 5.34 19.26
N ALA A 433 35.43 5.11 19.79
CA ALA A 433 34.19 5.23 19.04
C ALA A 433 33.01 5.59 19.95
N GLY A 434 32.04 6.30 19.39
CA GLY A 434 30.77 6.64 20.03
C GLY A 434 29.66 6.77 19.01
N ASP A 435 28.45 6.43 19.42
CA ASP A 435 27.22 6.53 18.63
C ASP A 435 26.11 7.17 19.47
N ALA A 436 25.14 7.78 18.82
CA ALA A 436 23.91 8.24 19.46
C ALA A 436 22.75 8.22 18.47
N LEU A 437 21.57 7.89 18.99
CA LEU A 437 20.30 7.99 18.29
C LEU A 437 19.34 8.87 19.11
N GLU A 438 18.37 9.43 18.42
CA GLU A 438 17.27 10.19 19.00
C GLU A 438 15.97 9.74 18.31
N GLN A 439 14.95 9.43 19.10
CA GLN A 439 13.64 8.97 18.61
C GLN A 439 12.53 9.60 19.46
N ALA A 440 11.40 9.91 18.84
CA ALA A 440 10.23 10.48 19.50
C ALA A 440 8.96 9.70 19.12
N PHE A 441 8.01 9.62 20.05
CA PHE A 441 6.72 8.94 19.87
C PHE A 441 5.64 9.55 20.78
N PRO A 442 4.35 9.48 20.42
CA PRO A 442 3.27 10.03 21.25
C PRO A 442 3.04 9.24 22.53
N ILE A 443 2.56 9.95 23.57
CA ILE A 443 1.96 9.36 24.77
C ILE A 443 0.47 9.72 24.79
N LEU A 444 -0.39 8.71 24.68
CA LEU A 444 -1.84 8.86 24.65
C LEU A 444 -2.41 8.99 26.08
N PRO A 445 -3.42 9.83 26.32
CA PRO A 445 -4.04 9.99 27.64
C PRO A 445 -4.80 8.75 28.09
N HIS A 446 -4.76 8.44 29.39
CA HIS A 446 -5.54 7.36 29.99
C HIS A 446 -6.92 7.89 30.39
N GLY A 447 -7.83 7.88 29.43
CA GLY A 447 -9.21 8.33 29.61
C GLY A 447 -10.06 8.05 28.38
N THR A 448 -11.33 8.42 28.44
CA THR A 448 -12.15 8.54 27.22
C THR A 448 -12.47 9.99 26.92
N ALA A 449 -12.44 10.37 25.64
CA ALA A 449 -12.81 11.70 25.19
C ALA A 449 -14.28 12.01 25.50
N ASP A 450 -14.49 13.01 26.35
CA ASP A 450 -15.76 13.66 26.58
C ASP A 450 -15.82 14.92 25.71
N ILE A 451 -16.73 14.94 24.74
CA ILE A 451 -16.87 16.01 23.76
C ILE A 451 -18.25 16.64 23.93
N ALA A 452 -18.27 17.91 24.33
CA ALA A 452 -19.47 18.72 24.43
C ALA A 452 -19.45 19.77 23.31
N VAL A 453 -20.55 19.88 22.57
CA VAL A 453 -20.72 20.84 21.49
C VAL A 453 -21.94 21.71 21.75
N MET A 454 -21.83 22.99 21.39
CA MET A 454 -22.94 23.94 21.47
C MET A 454 -22.90 24.82 20.22
N ALA A 455 -24.05 25.15 19.67
CA ALA A 455 -24.19 26.13 18.61
C ALA A 455 -25.46 26.94 18.81
N GLY A 456 -25.53 28.12 18.20
CA GLY A 456 -26.63 29.05 18.43
C GLY A 456 -26.42 30.37 17.70
N THR A 457 -27.14 31.40 18.14
CA THR A 457 -27.06 32.75 17.60
C THR A 457 -27.11 33.76 18.74
N SER A 458 -26.18 34.72 18.72
CA SER A 458 -26.16 35.87 19.62
C SER A 458 -26.74 37.09 18.93
N THR A 459 -27.57 37.86 19.63
CA THR A 459 -28.20 39.12 19.19
C THR A 459 -27.91 40.30 20.12
N GLY A 460 -26.91 40.16 21.01
CA GLY A 460 -26.58 41.12 22.06
C GLY A 460 -25.60 40.47 23.06
N LYS A 461 -25.94 40.48 24.35
CA LYS A 461 -25.27 39.64 25.36
C LYS A 461 -25.73 38.18 25.26
N THR A 462 -24.80 37.23 25.40
CA THR A 462 -25.10 35.80 25.45
C THR A 462 -24.17 35.11 26.43
N ASP A 463 -24.74 34.54 27.49
CA ASP A 463 -24.00 33.82 28.55
C ASP A 463 -24.15 32.31 28.38
N LEU A 464 -23.03 31.59 28.45
CA LEU A 464 -22.93 30.15 28.22
C LEU A 464 -22.14 29.51 29.37
N ALA A 465 -22.57 28.34 29.83
CA ALA A 465 -21.91 27.58 30.89
C ALA A 465 -21.08 26.43 30.28
N ILE A 466 -19.79 26.36 30.61
CA ILE A 466 -18.88 25.31 30.15
C ILE A 466 -18.45 24.47 31.37
N LEU A 467 -18.69 23.15 31.33
CA LEU A 467 -18.29 22.23 32.39
C LEU A 467 -17.01 21.47 32.01
N ILE A 468 -15.98 21.61 32.84
CA ILE A 468 -14.84 20.69 32.89
C ILE A 468 -15.12 19.65 34.00
N PRO A 469 -15.25 18.35 33.66
CA PRO A 469 -15.57 17.30 34.64
C PRO A 469 -14.53 17.18 35.77
N LYS A 470 -14.95 16.64 36.93
CA LYS A 470 -14.10 16.50 38.13
C LYS A 470 -12.93 15.53 37.97
N ASP A 471 -13.09 14.67 36.99
CA ASP A 471 -12.32 13.52 36.56
C ASP A 471 -11.55 13.80 35.26
N ALA A 472 -11.52 15.06 34.78
CA ALA A 472 -10.72 15.49 33.64
C ALA A 472 -9.20 15.22 33.83
N VAL A 473 -8.56 14.60 32.84
CA VAL A 473 -7.11 14.42 32.77
C VAL A 473 -6.46 15.81 32.59
N PRO A 474 -5.58 16.26 33.52
CA PRO A 474 -4.94 17.57 33.44
C PRO A 474 -4.21 17.79 32.10
N GLY A 475 -4.28 19.00 31.56
CA GLY A 475 -3.65 19.34 30.27
C GLY A 475 -4.41 18.89 29.02
N THR A 476 -5.44 18.04 29.13
CA THR A 476 -6.21 17.55 27.97
C THR A 476 -7.45 18.39 27.62
N ALA A 477 -7.85 19.31 28.50
CA ALA A 477 -9.02 20.16 28.29
C ALA A 477 -8.76 21.21 27.19
N THR A 478 -9.65 21.26 26.20
CA THR A 478 -9.62 22.24 25.11
C THR A 478 -11.01 22.81 24.92
N LEU A 479 -11.08 24.10 24.55
CA LEU A 479 -12.32 24.76 24.15
C LEU A 479 -12.04 25.61 22.91
N ALA A 480 -12.61 25.22 21.77
CA ALA A 480 -12.67 26.06 20.58
C ALA A 480 -14.00 26.82 20.56
N ILE A 481 -13.95 28.10 20.20
CA ILE A 481 -15.11 28.98 20.03
C ILE A 481 -15.00 29.59 18.63
N GLU A 482 -16.04 29.50 17.81
CA GLU A 482 -16.08 30.08 16.47
C GLU A 482 -17.25 31.06 16.34
N LEU A 483 -16.92 32.31 16.02
CA LEU A 483 -17.88 33.36 15.66
C LEU A 483 -17.93 33.47 14.14
N THR A 484 -19.10 33.31 13.53
CA THR A 484 -19.24 33.28 12.07
C THR A 484 -20.21 34.39 11.63
N PRO A 485 -19.72 35.61 11.34
CA PRO A 485 -20.56 36.76 10.98
C PRO A 485 -21.23 36.60 9.60
N THR A 486 -20.70 35.72 8.76
CA THR A 486 -21.27 35.30 7.48
C THR A 486 -21.50 33.79 7.46
N PRO A 487 -22.38 33.28 6.57
CA PRO A 487 -22.49 31.85 6.30
C PRO A 487 -21.17 31.22 5.84
N LEU A 488 -20.35 32.01 5.15
CA LEU A 488 -19.04 31.62 4.63
C LEU A 488 -18.02 31.38 5.75
N GLY A 489 -18.10 32.13 6.85
CA GLY A 489 -17.20 31.97 7.99
C GLY A 489 -17.24 30.58 8.65
N ALA A 490 -18.33 29.82 8.50
CA ALA A 490 -18.39 28.44 8.98
C ALA A 490 -17.63 27.43 8.09
N VAL A 491 -17.28 27.81 6.85
CA VAL A 491 -16.64 26.91 5.88
C VAL A 491 -15.17 26.63 6.21
N ALA A 492 -14.41 27.60 6.72
CA ALA A 492 -12.97 27.43 6.96
C ALA A 492 -12.66 26.33 8.01
N GLY A 493 -13.44 26.28 9.09
CA GLY A 493 -13.39 25.20 10.10
C GLY A 493 -13.81 23.85 9.51
N ALA A 494 -14.94 23.83 8.80
CA ALA A 494 -15.48 22.61 8.18
C ALA A 494 -14.54 21.99 7.14
N LEU A 495 -13.88 22.79 6.31
CA LEU A 495 -12.84 22.32 5.36
C LEU A 495 -11.63 21.71 6.08
N THR A 496 -11.30 22.20 7.28
CA THR A 496 -10.20 21.65 8.08
C THR A 496 -10.59 20.30 8.68
N TYR A 497 -11.77 20.18 9.29
CA TYR A 497 -12.32 18.90 9.74
C TYR A 497 -12.37 17.86 8.61
N LEU A 498 -12.91 18.22 7.44
CA LEU A 498 -12.97 17.34 6.28
C LEU A 498 -11.58 16.91 5.78
N ARG A 499 -10.60 17.82 5.81
CA ARG A 499 -9.22 17.56 5.38
C ARG A 499 -8.50 16.59 6.32
N ASP A 500 -8.66 16.77 7.63
CA ASP A 500 -7.94 16.03 8.66
C ASP A 500 -8.65 14.73 9.08
N TYR A 501 -9.90 14.52 8.62
CA TYR A 501 -10.68 13.30 8.89
C TYR A 501 -9.89 12.03 8.51
N PRO A 502 -9.76 11.03 9.40
CA PRO A 502 -8.69 10.03 9.29
C PRO A 502 -8.93 8.88 8.32
N TYR A 503 -10.18 8.56 7.95
CA TYR A 503 -10.52 7.33 7.19
C TYR A 503 -10.73 7.55 5.69
N GLY A 504 -10.69 6.46 4.91
CA GLY A 504 -10.51 6.51 3.45
C GLY A 504 -11.56 5.83 2.57
N CYS A 505 -12.84 5.75 2.97
CA CYS A 505 -13.94 5.36 2.08
C CYS A 505 -14.00 6.21 0.80
N ILE A 506 -14.74 5.79 -0.24
CA ILE A 506 -14.93 6.61 -1.46
C ILE A 506 -15.48 8.01 -1.15
N GLU A 507 -16.51 8.11 -0.31
CA GLU A 507 -17.13 9.39 0.05
C GLU A 507 -16.17 10.25 0.89
N GLN A 508 -15.52 9.69 1.91
CA GLN A 508 -14.50 10.40 2.71
C GLN A 508 -13.35 10.91 1.83
N THR A 509 -12.94 10.12 0.83
CA THR A 509 -11.90 10.50 -0.14
C THR A 509 -12.34 11.70 -0.98
N LEU A 510 -13.58 11.73 -1.46
CA LEU A 510 -14.15 12.86 -2.18
C LEU A 510 -14.28 14.09 -1.26
N ASN A 511 -14.88 13.92 -0.09
CA ASN A 511 -15.24 15.01 0.81
C ASN A 511 -14.04 15.66 1.51
N ARG A 512 -12.91 14.96 1.59
CA ARG A 512 -11.62 15.54 1.95
C ARG A 512 -11.22 16.72 1.05
N PHE A 513 -11.53 16.71 -0.26
CA PHE A 513 -10.99 17.71 -1.21
C PHE A 513 -11.99 18.37 -2.14
N VAL A 514 -13.11 17.74 -2.52
CA VAL A 514 -14.10 18.35 -3.43
C VAL A 514 -14.72 19.63 -2.84
N PRO A 515 -15.08 19.68 -1.55
CA PRO A 515 -15.51 20.93 -0.90
C PRO A 515 -14.38 21.98 -0.85
N GLU A 516 -13.11 21.58 -0.67
CA GLU A 516 -11.96 22.51 -0.67
C GLU A 516 -11.75 23.13 -2.05
N LEU A 517 -11.91 22.36 -3.14
CA LEU A 517 -11.86 22.88 -4.51
C LEU A 517 -12.93 23.94 -4.79
N VAL A 518 -14.17 23.69 -4.33
CA VAL A 518 -15.33 24.55 -4.63
C VAL A 518 -15.39 25.77 -3.72
N ALA A 519 -15.12 25.60 -2.42
CA ALA A 519 -15.35 26.62 -1.40
C ALA A 519 -14.05 27.22 -0.84
N GLY A 520 -12.92 26.52 -0.94
CA GLY A 520 -11.61 27.02 -0.48
C GLY A 520 -11.21 28.38 -1.06
N PRO A 521 -11.39 28.64 -2.37
CA PRO A 521 -11.13 29.95 -2.97
C PRO A 521 -11.99 31.10 -2.42
N LEU A 522 -13.11 30.82 -1.74
CA LEU A 522 -13.97 31.83 -1.12
C LEU A 522 -13.48 32.22 0.29
N VAL A 523 -12.76 31.31 0.97
CA VAL A 523 -12.19 31.50 2.32
C VAL A 523 -10.66 31.62 2.31
N ASP A 524 -10.09 32.01 1.16
CA ASP A 524 -8.64 32.15 0.91
C ASP A 524 -7.79 30.91 1.28
N ALA A 525 -8.41 29.72 1.29
CA ALA A 525 -7.75 28.47 1.69
C ALA A 525 -6.83 27.92 0.58
N ARG A 526 -5.58 27.64 0.94
CA ARG A 526 -4.59 27.05 0.02
C ARG A 526 -4.90 25.57 -0.26
N ILE A 527 -5.32 25.30 -1.49
CA ILE A 527 -5.52 23.96 -2.04
C ILE A 527 -4.18 23.19 -2.11
N ASP A 528 -4.13 21.96 -1.60
CA ASP A 528 -2.96 21.08 -1.70
C ASP A 528 -3.00 20.21 -2.98
N THR A 529 -2.15 20.56 -3.94
CA THR A 529 -1.99 19.83 -5.21
C THR A 529 -1.46 18.41 -5.08
N LYS A 530 -0.79 18.04 -3.97
CA LYS A 530 -0.42 16.64 -3.70
C LYS A 530 -1.66 15.87 -3.28
N ARG A 531 -2.38 16.38 -2.29
CA ARG A 531 -3.63 15.78 -1.76
C ARG A 531 -4.70 15.59 -2.82
N LEU A 532 -4.82 16.51 -3.79
CA LEU A 532 -5.67 16.33 -4.97
C LEU A 532 -5.25 15.13 -5.84
N ARG A 533 -3.95 14.95 -6.08
CA ARG A 533 -3.42 13.82 -6.85
C ARG A 533 -3.66 12.51 -6.10
N ASP A 534 -3.26 12.44 -4.84
CA ASP A 534 -3.45 11.27 -3.98
C ASP A 534 -4.95 10.87 -3.92
N GLY A 535 -5.85 11.86 -3.82
CA GLY A 535 -7.30 11.67 -3.82
C GLY A 535 -7.84 11.13 -5.15
N MET A 536 -7.38 11.66 -6.29
CA MET A 536 -7.79 11.18 -7.62
C MET A 536 -7.23 9.79 -7.95
N GLU A 537 -5.99 9.50 -7.57
CA GLU A 537 -5.40 8.16 -7.68
C GLU A 537 -6.19 7.16 -6.83
N ARG A 538 -6.59 7.55 -5.60
CA ARG A 538 -7.45 6.72 -4.74
C ARG A 538 -8.87 6.52 -5.30
N ILE A 539 -9.51 7.55 -5.88
CA ILE A 539 -10.82 7.41 -6.54
C ILE A 539 -10.74 6.43 -7.72
N SER A 540 -9.63 6.48 -8.48
CA SER A 540 -9.39 5.53 -9.57
C SER A 540 -9.15 4.10 -9.06
N ALA A 541 -8.44 3.94 -7.94
CA ALA A 541 -8.19 2.62 -7.31
C ALA A 541 -9.43 2.03 -6.62
N LEU A 542 -10.43 2.85 -6.30
CA LEU A 542 -11.72 2.45 -5.75
C LEU A 542 -12.79 2.19 -6.82
N GLN A 543 -12.52 2.44 -8.11
CA GLN A 543 -13.45 2.10 -9.19
C GLN A 543 -13.34 0.62 -9.54
N HIS A 544 -14.48 -0.07 -9.55
CA HIS A 544 -14.52 -1.51 -9.81
C HIS A 544 -14.51 -1.85 -11.31
N GLN A 545 -14.26 -3.11 -11.65
CA GLN A 545 -14.20 -3.59 -13.04
C GLN A 545 -15.51 -3.40 -13.81
N ASP A 546 -16.66 -3.33 -13.12
CA ASP A 546 -17.96 -3.01 -13.72
C ASP A 546 -18.18 -1.52 -14.00
N GLY A 547 -17.21 -0.67 -13.64
CA GLY A 547 -17.20 0.78 -13.80
C GLY A 547 -17.88 1.57 -12.67
N GLY A 548 -18.56 0.90 -11.74
CA GLY A 548 -19.16 1.56 -10.58
C GLY A 548 -18.19 1.76 -9.42
N TRP A 549 -18.70 2.36 -8.34
CA TRP A 549 -18.04 2.41 -7.04
C TRP A 549 -18.89 1.72 -5.97
N GLY A 550 -18.23 0.89 -5.16
CA GLY A 550 -18.69 0.54 -3.82
C GLY A 550 -18.13 1.52 -2.80
N TRP A 551 -18.13 1.14 -1.52
CA TRP A 551 -17.46 1.89 -0.45
C TRP A 551 -15.95 1.73 -0.45
N TRP A 552 -15.50 0.52 -0.81
CA TRP A 552 -14.13 0.04 -0.76
C TRP A 552 -13.89 -0.96 -1.90
N VAL A 553 -12.64 -1.15 -2.33
CA VAL A 553 -12.28 -2.07 -3.43
C VAL A 553 -12.71 -3.55 -3.26
N ASN A 554 -13.19 -3.92 -2.06
CA ASN A 554 -13.62 -5.26 -1.68
C ASN A 554 -15.15 -5.39 -1.47
N ASP A 555 -15.97 -4.40 -1.84
CA ASP A 555 -17.44 -4.51 -1.77
C ASP A 555 -18.11 -4.31 -3.14
N GLY A 556 -19.46 -4.35 -3.17
CA GLY A 556 -20.22 -4.29 -4.42
C GLY A 556 -20.45 -2.86 -4.90
N SER A 557 -20.29 -2.62 -6.20
CA SER A 557 -20.69 -1.35 -6.83
C SER A 557 -22.18 -1.06 -6.59
N THR A 558 -22.52 0.19 -6.26
CA THR A 558 -23.92 0.63 -6.08
C THR A 558 -24.28 1.80 -7.00
N PRO A 559 -25.54 1.93 -7.46
CA PRO A 559 -26.02 3.12 -8.17
C PRO A 559 -25.84 4.39 -7.34
N THR A 560 -26.16 4.34 -6.05
CA THR A 560 -26.14 5.48 -5.12
C THR A 560 -24.75 6.07 -4.95
N LEU A 561 -23.74 5.25 -4.65
CA LEU A 561 -22.35 5.73 -4.51
C LEU A 561 -21.74 6.13 -5.85
N THR A 562 -22.10 5.45 -6.94
CA THR A 562 -21.62 5.83 -8.28
C THR A 562 -22.18 7.18 -8.70
N ALA A 563 -23.47 7.44 -8.44
CA ALA A 563 -24.10 8.75 -8.70
C ALA A 563 -23.54 9.86 -7.80
N TYR A 564 -23.33 9.58 -6.51
CA TYR A 564 -22.67 10.50 -5.57
C TYR A 564 -21.25 10.85 -6.04
N THR A 565 -20.44 9.84 -6.40
CA THR A 565 -19.08 10.00 -6.90
C THR A 565 -19.04 10.80 -8.19
N LEU A 566 -19.94 10.53 -9.14
CA LEU A 566 -20.05 11.30 -10.38
C LEU A 566 -20.48 12.75 -10.16
N LEU A 567 -21.35 13.04 -9.18
CA LEU A 567 -21.69 14.43 -8.82
C LEU A 567 -20.49 15.15 -8.19
N ALA A 568 -19.82 14.54 -7.21
CA ALA A 568 -18.65 15.13 -6.57
C ALA A 568 -17.51 15.37 -7.58
N LEU A 569 -17.24 14.41 -8.48
CA LEU A 569 -16.31 14.59 -9.60
C LEU A 569 -16.74 15.71 -10.56
N LYS A 570 -18.04 15.97 -10.72
CA LYS A 570 -18.53 17.07 -11.58
C LYS A 570 -18.37 18.44 -10.93
N GLU A 571 -18.53 18.55 -9.61
CA GLU A 571 -18.23 19.80 -8.89
C GLU A 571 -16.71 20.06 -8.88
N ALA A 572 -15.89 19.03 -8.65
CA ALA A 572 -14.43 19.12 -8.77
C ALA A 572 -14.00 19.57 -10.18
N HIS A 573 -14.63 19.01 -11.22
CA HIS A 573 -14.36 19.39 -12.61
C HIS A 573 -14.84 20.82 -12.94
N ALA A 574 -15.96 21.26 -12.38
CA ALA A 574 -16.40 22.66 -12.49
C ALA A 574 -15.45 23.63 -11.78
N ALA A 575 -14.78 23.20 -10.70
CA ALA A 575 -13.69 23.90 -10.03
C ALA A 575 -12.31 23.74 -10.73
N GLY A 576 -12.27 23.23 -11.97
CA GLY A 576 -11.07 23.17 -12.80
C GLY A 576 -10.25 21.86 -12.71
N LEU A 577 -10.68 20.86 -11.93
CA LEU A 577 -9.99 19.57 -11.89
C LEU A 577 -10.15 18.81 -13.21
N THR A 578 -9.04 18.30 -13.76
CA THR A 578 -9.09 17.38 -14.90
C THR A 578 -9.38 15.97 -14.38
N VAL A 579 -10.61 15.50 -14.56
CA VAL A 579 -11.01 14.12 -14.23
C VAL A 579 -10.75 13.22 -15.44
N PRO A 580 -10.06 12.08 -15.31
CA PRO A 580 -9.78 11.19 -16.43
C PRO A 580 -11.05 10.66 -17.12
N GLU A 581 -11.14 10.87 -18.43
CA GLU A 581 -12.25 10.44 -19.28
C GLU A 581 -12.62 8.94 -19.15
N PRO A 582 -11.67 7.97 -19.02
CA PRO A 582 -12.04 6.58 -18.75
C PRO A 582 -12.85 6.38 -17.47
N ILE A 583 -12.53 7.11 -16.40
CA ILE A 583 -13.21 7.00 -15.10
C ILE A 583 -14.65 7.50 -15.21
N LEU A 584 -14.85 8.66 -15.84
CA LEU A 584 -16.17 9.27 -16.09
C LEU A 584 -17.04 8.38 -16.97
N ARG A 585 -16.49 7.91 -18.09
CA ARG A 585 -17.21 7.04 -19.03
C ARG A 585 -17.59 5.72 -18.37
N ASN A 586 -16.69 5.10 -17.61
CA ASN A 586 -16.98 3.83 -16.94
C ASN A 586 -18.10 3.98 -15.90
N GLY A 587 -18.08 5.05 -15.09
CA GLY A 587 -19.11 5.33 -14.09
C GLY A 587 -20.48 5.67 -14.69
N THR A 588 -20.52 6.56 -15.69
CA THR A 588 -21.77 6.91 -16.37
C THR A 588 -22.36 5.71 -17.11
N GLN A 589 -21.53 4.87 -17.73
CA GLN A 589 -21.96 3.62 -18.36
C GLN A 589 -22.42 2.56 -17.35
N TYR A 590 -21.86 2.53 -16.13
CA TYR A 590 -22.41 1.71 -15.04
C TYR A 590 -23.84 2.15 -14.69
N LEU A 591 -24.08 3.45 -14.47
CA LEU A 591 -25.44 3.94 -14.19
C LEU A 591 -26.43 3.66 -15.33
N ILE A 592 -25.99 3.79 -16.59
CA ILE A 592 -26.81 3.45 -17.77
C ILE A 592 -27.12 1.94 -17.81
N ARG A 593 -26.16 1.06 -17.47
CA ARG A 593 -26.40 -0.39 -17.35
C ARG A 593 -27.33 -0.74 -16.19
N GLN A 594 -27.27 -0.03 -15.07
CA GLN A 594 -28.17 -0.25 -13.93
C GLN A 594 -29.57 0.36 -14.14
N TRP A 595 -29.77 1.20 -15.17
CA TRP A 595 -31.05 1.87 -15.43
C TRP A 595 -32.29 0.94 -15.40
N PRO A 596 -32.29 -0.25 -16.02
CA PRO A 596 -33.43 -1.17 -15.96
C PRO A 596 -33.66 -1.76 -14.55
N ASN A 597 -32.60 -1.87 -13.75
CA ASN A 597 -32.62 -2.46 -12.42
C ASN A 597 -33.13 -1.49 -11.33
N LEU A 598 -33.23 -0.19 -11.66
CA LEU A 598 -33.75 0.83 -10.74
C LEU A 598 -35.26 0.73 -10.52
N GLY A 599 -36.02 0.14 -11.45
CA GLY A 599 -37.42 -0.23 -11.21
C GLY A 599 -38.42 0.93 -11.17
N PHE A 600 -38.19 2.02 -11.92
CA PHE A 600 -39.10 3.19 -12.01
C PHE A 600 -40.58 2.84 -12.27
N ASP A 601 -40.86 1.74 -13.00
CA ASP A 601 -42.22 1.27 -13.30
C ASP A 601 -42.93 0.61 -12.11
N LYS A 602 -42.18 0.12 -11.11
CA LYS A 602 -42.67 -0.64 -9.96
C LYS A 602 -41.76 -0.47 -8.74
N ILE A 603 -41.94 0.62 -8.01
CA ILE A 603 -41.30 0.82 -6.70
C ILE A 603 -41.81 -0.27 -5.74
N THR A 604 -40.91 -1.06 -5.15
CA THR A 604 -41.23 -2.07 -4.12
C THR A 604 -40.44 -1.80 -2.84
N PRO A 605 -40.91 -2.25 -1.66
CA PRO A 605 -40.12 -2.17 -0.42
C PRO A 605 -38.74 -2.81 -0.58
N THR A 606 -38.66 -3.93 -1.28
CA THR A 606 -37.41 -4.65 -1.59
C THR A 606 -36.45 -3.92 -2.54
N LEU A 607 -36.88 -2.87 -3.25
CA LEU A 607 -35.98 -1.96 -3.98
C LEU A 607 -35.48 -0.83 -3.07
N VAL A 608 -36.34 -0.29 -2.20
CA VAL A 608 -35.96 0.71 -1.18
C VAL A 608 -34.94 0.14 -0.20
N GLU A 609 -35.15 -1.09 0.29
CA GLU A 609 -34.20 -1.86 1.12
C GLU A 609 -32.83 -2.10 0.44
N ARG A 610 -32.76 -1.99 -0.89
CA ARG A 610 -31.55 -2.23 -1.69
C ARG A 610 -30.85 -0.94 -2.16
N GLY A 611 -31.35 0.24 -1.80
CA GLY A 611 -30.80 1.52 -2.25
C GLY A 611 -31.18 1.89 -3.69
N ALA A 612 -32.33 1.39 -4.17
CA ALA A 612 -32.92 1.70 -5.48
C ALA A 612 -34.33 2.31 -5.33
N GLY A 613 -34.58 3.02 -4.22
CA GLY A 613 -35.82 3.73 -3.96
C GLY A 613 -35.96 5.03 -4.78
N PRO A 614 -37.09 5.75 -4.61
CA PRO A 614 -37.37 6.97 -5.38
C PRO A 614 -36.30 8.07 -5.22
N ASP A 615 -35.75 8.21 -4.02
CA ASP A 615 -34.74 9.25 -3.72
C ASP A 615 -33.37 8.90 -4.34
N GLU A 616 -32.96 7.62 -4.33
CA GLU A 616 -31.73 7.19 -5.01
C GLU A 616 -31.90 7.22 -6.54
N GLN A 617 -33.09 6.94 -7.05
CA GLN A 617 -33.44 7.15 -8.47
C GLN A 617 -33.31 8.63 -8.85
N ALA A 618 -33.77 9.56 -8.00
CA ALA A 618 -33.60 11.00 -8.21
C ALA A 618 -32.13 11.43 -8.16
N LEU A 619 -31.31 10.86 -7.26
CA LEU A 619 -29.86 11.07 -7.21
C LEU A 619 -29.17 10.62 -8.52
N VAL A 620 -29.51 9.42 -9.03
CA VAL A 620 -28.99 8.91 -10.32
C VAL A 620 -29.38 9.83 -11.48
N LEU A 621 -30.63 10.30 -11.50
CA LEU A 621 -31.12 11.29 -12.46
C LEU A 621 -30.34 12.61 -12.41
N HIS A 622 -30.06 13.10 -11.20
CA HIS A 622 -29.27 14.31 -11.00
C HIS A 622 -27.83 14.14 -11.52
N ALA A 623 -27.17 13.02 -11.19
CA ALA A 623 -25.82 12.72 -11.65
C ALA A 623 -25.71 12.64 -13.18
N LEU A 624 -26.61 11.88 -13.82
CA LEU A 624 -26.64 11.76 -15.29
C LEU A 624 -26.94 13.11 -15.97
N SER A 625 -27.90 13.88 -15.45
CA SER A 625 -28.26 15.19 -16.02
C SER A 625 -27.15 16.23 -15.85
N ARG A 626 -26.45 16.25 -14.70
CA ARG A 626 -25.28 17.12 -14.46
C ARG A 626 -24.11 16.83 -15.41
N TRP A 627 -23.99 15.59 -15.90
CA TRP A 627 -23.02 15.20 -16.95
C TRP A 627 -23.53 15.34 -18.40
N GLY A 628 -24.72 15.90 -18.62
CA GLY A 628 -25.28 16.11 -19.97
C GLY A 628 -25.92 14.86 -20.58
N LEU A 629 -26.27 13.87 -19.76
CA LEU A 629 -26.95 12.61 -20.17
C LEU A 629 -28.38 12.51 -19.57
N PRO A 630 -29.24 13.55 -19.67
CA PRO A 630 -30.51 13.59 -18.94
C PRO A 630 -31.50 12.52 -19.40
N ARG A 631 -32.08 11.82 -18.43
CA ARG A 631 -33.11 10.79 -18.65
C ARG A 631 -34.51 11.37 -18.43
N GLN A 632 -34.96 12.10 -19.45
CA GLN A 632 -36.25 12.78 -19.52
C GLN A 632 -37.46 11.84 -19.29
N ASP A 633 -37.29 10.56 -19.59
CA ASP A 633 -38.17 9.46 -19.21
C ASP A 633 -38.33 9.35 -17.68
N GLY A 634 -37.23 9.09 -16.96
CA GLY A 634 -37.24 8.95 -15.50
C GLY A 634 -37.64 10.23 -14.76
N ILE A 635 -37.25 11.41 -15.28
CA ILE A 635 -37.62 12.71 -14.66
C ILE A 635 -39.14 12.89 -14.64
N ARG A 636 -39.85 12.63 -15.77
CA ARG A 636 -41.32 12.71 -15.83
C ARG A 636 -41.99 11.62 -14.98
N GLN A 637 -41.39 10.44 -14.90
CA GLN A 637 -41.94 9.32 -14.14
C GLN A 637 -41.89 9.58 -12.63
N LEU A 638 -40.75 10.05 -12.11
CA LEU A 638 -40.66 10.47 -10.71
C LEU A 638 -41.47 11.75 -10.43
N ASN A 639 -41.57 12.70 -11.36
CA ASN A 639 -42.42 13.89 -11.14
C ASN A 639 -43.91 13.54 -11.07
N THR A 640 -44.38 12.55 -11.83
CA THR A 640 -45.73 11.98 -11.71
C THR A 640 -45.94 11.36 -10.32
N ASN A 641 -44.95 10.61 -9.82
CA ASN A 641 -45.02 9.88 -8.55
C ASN A 641 -44.40 10.65 -7.37
N ARG A 642 -44.31 11.98 -7.45
CA ARG A 642 -43.46 12.81 -6.56
C ARG A 642 -43.87 12.83 -5.09
N GLU A 643 -45.09 12.43 -4.79
CA GLU A 643 -45.58 12.27 -3.40
C GLU A 643 -44.88 11.12 -2.65
N GLY A 644 -44.19 10.22 -3.38
CA GLY A 644 -43.32 9.18 -2.82
C GLY A 644 -41.83 9.56 -2.69
N LEU A 645 -41.46 10.83 -2.92
CA LEU A 645 -40.09 11.35 -2.73
C LEU A 645 -40.00 12.09 -1.40
N SER A 646 -38.86 11.98 -0.71
CA SER A 646 -38.55 12.89 0.40
C SER A 646 -38.13 14.27 -0.10
N PRO A 647 -37.97 15.30 0.77
CA PRO A 647 -37.36 16.56 0.38
C PRO A 647 -35.97 16.41 -0.27
N GLN A 648 -35.23 15.35 0.07
CA GLN A 648 -33.93 15.05 -0.54
C GLN A 648 -34.10 14.57 -2.00
N GLY A 649 -35.03 13.64 -2.24
CA GLY A 649 -35.38 13.16 -3.58
C GLY A 649 -35.98 14.26 -4.46
N LEU A 650 -36.86 15.08 -3.90
CA LEU A 650 -37.43 16.27 -4.58
C LEU A 650 -36.33 17.29 -4.95
N ALA A 651 -35.36 17.56 -4.06
CA ALA A 651 -34.24 18.46 -4.35
C ALA A 651 -33.32 17.91 -5.44
N HIS A 652 -33.01 16.61 -5.42
CA HIS A 652 -32.27 15.96 -6.51
C HIS A 652 -33.03 16.00 -7.83
N LEU A 653 -34.34 15.72 -7.83
CA LEU A 653 -35.17 15.75 -9.04
C LEU A 653 -35.33 17.17 -9.60
N ALA A 654 -35.45 18.19 -8.74
CA ALA A 654 -35.49 19.59 -9.16
C ALA A 654 -34.19 20.01 -9.87
N MET A 655 -33.03 19.64 -9.31
CA MET A 655 -31.74 19.88 -9.95
C MET A 655 -31.55 19.03 -11.23
N ALA A 656 -32.04 17.78 -11.25
CA ALA A 656 -32.02 16.94 -12.45
C ALA A 656 -32.82 17.59 -13.60
N ALA A 657 -34.06 18.01 -13.34
CA ALA A 657 -34.90 18.74 -14.28
C ALA A 657 -34.24 20.04 -14.75
N TRP A 658 -33.64 20.81 -13.83
CA TRP A 658 -32.90 22.02 -14.16
C TRP A 658 -31.74 21.77 -15.13
N TYR A 659 -30.86 20.79 -14.85
CA TYR A 659 -29.75 20.45 -15.75
C TYR A 659 -30.21 19.76 -17.05
N ALA A 660 -31.37 19.11 -17.04
CA ALA A 660 -32.03 18.58 -18.23
C ALA A 660 -32.75 19.64 -19.10
N GLY A 661 -32.77 20.91 -18.65
CA GLY A 661 -33.41 22.03 -19.35
C GLY A 661 -34.89 22.27 -19.01
N ASP A 662 -35.52 21.38 -18.24
CA ASP A 662 -36.93 21.52 -17.82
C ASP A 662 -37.05 22.46 -16.61
N ARG A 663 -37.09 23.76 -16.92
CA ARG A 663 -37.27 24.84 -15.95
C ARG A 663 -38.63 24.79 -15.24
N LEU A 664 -39.68 24.29 -15.90
CA LEU A 664 -41.04 24.27 -15.34
C LEU A 664 -41.20 23.16 -14.31
N THR A 665 -40.74 21.96 -14.60
CA THR A 665 -40.69 20.86 -13.61
C THR A 665 -39.77 21.21 -12.45
N ALA A 666 -38.59 21.80 -12.72
CA ALA A 666 -37.68 22.25 -11.66
C ALA A 666 -38.36 23.24 -10.69
N GLY A 667 -38.99 24.30 -11.21
CA GLY A 667 -39.72 25.27 -10.38
C GLY A 667 -40.91 24.66 -9.63
N SER A 668 -41.67 23.75 -10.25
CA SER A 668 -42.77 23.05 -9.58
C SER A 668 -42.31 22.21 -8.39
N LEU A 669 -41.14 21.56 -8.50
CA LEU A 669 -40.56 20.75 -7.44
C LEU A 669 -39.99 21.62 -6.29
N ILE A 670 -39.46 22.82 -6.58
CA ILE A 670 -39.15 23.80 -5.52
C ILE A 670 -40.41 24.26 -4.78
N GLY A 671 -41.53 24.44 -5.49
CA GLY A 671 -42.82 24.72 -4.86
C GLY A 671 -43.29 23.61 -3.90
N SER A 672 -43.07 22.34 -4.27
CA SER A 672 -43.30 21.19 -3.36
C SER A 672 -42.37 21.22 -2.14
N LEU A 673 -41.12 21.68 -2.28
CA LEU A 673 -40.18 21.80 -1.16
C LEU A 673 -40.55 22.94 -0.19
N ASP A 674 -41.00 24.10 -0.68
CA ASP A 674 -41.47 25.19 0.19
C ASP A 674 -42.70 24.75 1.02
N GLY A 675 -43.61 23.98 0.42
CA GLY A 675 -44.75 23.38 1.12
C GLY A 675 -44.38 22.31 2.17
N LEU A 676 -43.16 21.76 2.13
CA LEU A 676 -42.63 20.78 3.09
C LEU A 676 -41.66 21.39 4.12
N ALA A 677 -41.45 22.72 4.10
CA ALA A 677 -40.55 23.39 5.03
C ALA A 677 -41.12 23.43 6.46
N ILE A 678 -40.42 22.79 7.40
CA ILE A 678 -40.73 22.86 8.82
C ILE A 678 -40.10 24.14 9.38
N ASN A 679 -40.94 25.02 9.94
CA ASN A 679 -40.55 26.37 10.34
C ASN A 679 -40.62 26.55 11.86
N SER A 680 -39.59 27.17 12.43
CA SER A 680 -39.54 27.55 13.85
C SER A 680 -38.87 28.92 13.97
N GLU A 681 -39.58 29.91 14.48
CA GLU A 681 -39.16 31.32 14.53
C GLU A 681 -38.60 31.82 13.18
N ALA A 682 -37.28 32.03 13.08
CA ALA A 682 -36.58 32.50 11.89
C ALA A 682 -35.76 31.38 11.19
N LEU A 683 -36.05 30.11 11.48
CA LEU A 683 -35.39 28.91 10.98
C LEU A 683 -36.35 28.09 10.10
N SER A 684 -35.81 27.50 9.02
CA SER A 684 -36.51 26.52 8.18
C SER A 684 -35.65 25.26 8.03
N HIS A 685 -36.25 24.08 8.08
CA HIS A 685 -35.57 22.81 7.82
C HIS A 685 -36.49 21.80 7.12
N TRP A 686 -35.89 20.73 6.62
CA TRP A 686 -36.59 19.66 5.91
C TRP A 686 -36.15 18.30 6.46
N GLU A 687 -37.12 17.54 6.97
CA GLU A 687 -36.90 16.19 7.46
C GLU A 687 -36.83 15.18 6.29
N PRO A 688 -35.87 14.24 6.30
CA PRO A 688 -35.80 13.16 5.32
C PRO A 688 -36.84 12.07 5.60
N ALA A 689 -37.04 11.14 4.66
CA ALA A 689 -37.93 10.00 4.87
C ALA A 689 -37.42 8.96 5.90
N ARG A 690 -36.18 9.09 6.38
CA ARG A 690 -35.53 8.21 7.38
C ARG A 690 -35.54 6.71 7.01
N THR A 691 -35.61 6.40 5.71
CA THR A 691 -35.65 5.03 5.16
C THR A 691 -34.28 4.35 5.11
N GLN A 692 -33.20 5.11 4.94
CA GLN A 692 -31.83 4.61 5.03
C GLN A 692 -30.96 5.55 5.89
N PRO A 693 -30.37 5.10 7.02
CA PRO A 693 -29.63 5.98 7.93
C PRO A 693 -28.44 6.74 7.30
N TRP A 694 -27.76 6.16 6.31
CA TRP A 694 -26.71 6.84 5.55
C TRP A 694 -27.25 7.93 4.60
N PHE A 695 -28.46 7.73 4.08
CA PHE A 695 -29.03 8.64 3.10
C PHE A 695 -29.75 9.80 3.79
N SER A 696 -30.32 9.60 4.97
CA SER A 696 -31.33 10.45 5.58
C SER A 696 -30.88 11.20 6.85
N ASP A 697 -30.09 12.27 6.71
CA ASP A 697 -29.88 13.27 7.77
C ASP A 697 -30.64 14.59 7.50
N THR A 698 -31.13 15.25 8.55
CA THR A 698 -31.89 16.51 8.45
C THR A 698 -31.03 17.71 8.08
N THR A 699 -29.76 17.75 8.52
CA THR A 699 -28.84 18.83 8.17
C THR A 699 -28.34 18.68 6.73
N GLU A 700 -28.02 17.47 6.28
CA GLU A 700 -27.71 17.21 4.86
C GLU A 700 -28.91 17.54 3.96
N THR A 701 -30.10 17.05 4.31
CA THR A 701 -31.34 17.30 3.53
C THR A 701 -31.63 18.79 3.44
N THR A 702 -31.49 19.53 4.54
CA THR A 702 -31.67 20.98 4.56
C THR A 702 -30.61 21.69 3.73
N GLY A 703 -29.34 21.27 3.79
CA GLY A 703 -28.28 21.78 2.91
C GLY A 703 -28.56 21.54 1.43
N LEU A 704 -29.02 20.34 1.07
CA LEU A 704 -29.38 19.98 -0.30
C LEU A 704 -30.58 20.80 -0.83
N VAL A 705 -31.62 20.99 0.00
CA VAL A 705 -32.78 21.82 -0.35
C VAL A 705 -32.38 23.29 -0.51
N VAL A 706 -31.58 23.85 0.40
CA VAL A 706 -31.03 25.21 0.28
C VAL A 706 -30.23 25.36 -1.02
N ARG A 707 -29.40 24.36 -1.37
CA ARG A 707 -28.60 24.36 -2.61
C ARG A 707 -29.49 24.26 -3.87
N ALA A 708 -30.54 23.45 -3.85
CA ALA A 708 -31.50 23.33 -4.95
C ALA A 708 -32.34 24.60 -5.14
N MET A 709 -32.83 25.20 -4.05
CA MET A 709 -33.51 26.50 -4.08
C MET A 709 -32.60 27.59 -4.63
N THR A 710 -31.35 27.67 -4.16
CA THR A 710 -30.36 28.67 -4.64
C THR A 710 -30.10 28.54 -6.16
N LEU A 711 -30.14 27.33 -6.71
CA LEU A 711 -29.96 27.09 -8.15
C LEU A 711 -31.19 27.46 -9.00
N VAL A 712 -32.40 27.18 -8.51
CA VAL A 712 -33.64 27.19 -9.31
C VAL A 712 -34.52 28.42 -9.05
N GLN A 713 -34.55 28.90 -7.80
CA GLN A 713 -35.34 30.04 -7.34
C GLN A 713 -34.57 30.80 -6.24
N PRO A 714 -33.50 31.55 -6.61
CA PRO A 714 -32.60 32.17 -5.63
C PRO A 714 -33.30 33.16 -4.69
N ASP A 715 -34.37 33.82 -5.14
CA ASP A 715 -35.06 34.85 -4.33
C ASP A 715 -36.08 34.26 -3.33
N SER A 716 -35.98 32.95 -3.04
CA SER A 716 -36.74 32.29 -1.98
C SER A 716 -36.24 32.71 -0.58
N PRO A 717 -37.10 33.24 0.30
CA PRO A 717 -36.72 33.62 1.67
C PRO A 717 -36.36 32.40 2.55
N ARG A 718 -36.67 31.18 2.10
CA ARG A 718 -36.29 29.93 2.77
C ARG A 718 -34.80 29.65 2.76
N ILE A 719 -34.05 30.23 1.82
CA ILE A 719 -32.59 30.03 1.72
C ILE A 719 -31.91 30.55 2.99
N ASP A 720 -32.20 31.79 3.40
CA ASP A 720 -31.62 32.38 4.61
C ASP A 720 -32.08 31.66 5.89
N ALA A 721 -33.35 31.27 5.97
CA ALA A 721 -33.90 30.55 7.10
C ALA A 721 -33.30 29.13 7.24
N GLY A 722 -33.02 28.46 6.11
CA GLY A 722 -32.29 27.20 6.05
C GLY A 722 -30.82 27.34 6.43
N VAL A 723 -30.13 28.37 5.93
CA VAL A 723 -28.75 28.67 6.33
C VAL A 723 -28.64 28.95 7.84
N ARG A 724 -29.56 29.72 8.42
CA ARG A 724 -29.61 29.95 9.88
C ARG A 724 -29.81 28.65 10.64
N TYR A 725 -30.72 27.78 10.20
CA TYR A 725 -30.90 26.46 10.81
C TYR A 725 -29.59 25.67 10.81
N LEU A 726 -28.94 25.53 9.64
CA LEU A 726 -27.67 24.80 9.52
C LEU A 726 -26.59 25.34 10.46
N LEU A 727 -26.45 26.66 10.58
CA LEU A 727 -25.48 27.28 11.49
C LEU A 727 -25.78 27.04 12.97
N THR A 728 -27.04 26.80 13.36
CA THR A 728 -27.41 26.36 14.73
C THR A 728 -27.21 24.86 14.99
N GLN A 729 -27.08 24.03 13.95
CA GLN A 729 -26.85 22.58 14.06
C GLN A 729 -25.37 22.18 14.02
N ARG A 730 -24.43 23.12 14.19
CA ARG A 730 -22.98 22.81 14.16
C ARG A 730 -22.55 22.01 15.40
N ARG A 731 -21.87 20.89 15.17
CA ARG A 731 -21.11 20.16 16.18
C ARG A 731 -19.67 20.68 16.12
N GLY A 732 -19.39 21.73 16.89
CA GLY A 732 -18.10 22.42 16.84
C GLY A 732 -17.87 23.11 15.49
N SER A 733 -16.79 22.73 14.81
CA SER A 733 -16.44 23.29 13.49
C SER A 733 -17.05 22.58 12.28
N HIS A 734 -17.89 21.55 12.50
CA HIS A 734 -18.49 20.72 11.45
C HIS A 734 -19.95 20.32 11.75
N TRP A 735 -20.51 19.38 10.97
CA TRP A 735 -21.84 18.81 11.15
C TRP A 735 -21.77 17.29 11.43
N GLN A 736 -22.92 16.61 11.49
CA GLN A 736 -23.07 15.25 12.02
C GLN A 736 -22.06 14.22 11.44
N SER A 737 -21.78 14.27 10.14
CA SER A 737 -20.77 13.45 9.46
C SER A 737 -19.98 14.21 8.38
N THR A 738 -19.05 13.52 7.72
CA THR A 738 -18.31 14.02 6.55
C THR A 738 -19.22 14.35 5.36
N LYS A 739 -20.28 13.55 5.12
CA LYS A 739 -21.23 13.76 4.02
C LYS A 739 -22.07 15.01 4.23
N ASP A 740 -22.62 15.19 5.42
CA ASP A 740 -23.47 16.33 5.76
C ASP A 740 -22.63 17.61 5.76
N THR A 741 -21.44 17.56 6.39
CA THR A 741 -20.48 18.68 6.37
C THR A 741 -20.10 19.09 4.94
N ALA A 742 -19.83 18.14 4.04
CA ALA A 742 -19.53 18.43 2.65
C ALA A 742 -20.73 19.00 1.87
N ALA A 743 -21.93 18.42 2.04
CA ALA A 743 -23.16 18.91 1.42
C ALA A 743 -23.50 20.34 1.87
N ILE A 744 -23.32 20.62 3.16
CA ILE A 744 -23.56 21.93 3.76
C ILE A 744 -22.49 22.94 3.32
N VAL A 745 -21.20 22.59 3.27
CA VAL A 745 -20.16 23.48 2.70
C VAL A 745 -20.48 23.85 1.24
N LEU A 746 -20.93 22.89 0.42
CA LEU A 746 -21.34 23.16 -0.96
C LEU A 746 -22.61 24.01 -1.07
N ALA A 747 -23.52 23.93 -0.09
CA ALA A 747 -24.71 24.79 -0.01
C ALA A 747 -24.35 26.21 0.44
N LEU A 748 -23.55 26.35 1.50
CA LEU A 748 -23.05 27.63 2.02
C LEU A 748 -22.21 28.36 0.98
N ALA A 749 -21.36 27.65 0.23
CA ALA A 749 -20.59 28.22 -0.88
C ALA A 749 -21.50 28.75 -2.01
N ALA A 750 -22.56 28.03 -2.36
CA ALA A 750 -23.53 28.46 -3.36
C ALA A 750 -24.31 29.72 -2.92
N VAL A 751 -24.74 29.78 -1.66
CA VAL A 751 -25.41 30.97 -1.10
C VAL A 751 -24.45 32.15 -0.96
N SER A 752 -23.18 31.91 -0.60
CA SER A 752 -22.19 32.97 -0.34
C SER A 752 -21.81 33.77 -1.58
N GLN A 753 -22.11 33.29 -2.79
CA GLN A 753 -22.02 34.08 -4.04
C GLN A 753 -23.02 35.26 -4.07
N ARG A 754 -23.95 35.33 -3.11
CA ARG A 754 -24.93 36.42 -2.92
C ARG A 754 -24.66 37.23 -1.64
N ALA A 755 -23.59 36.94 -0.91
CA ALA A 755 -23.25 37.66 0.32
C ALA A 755 -22.83 39.12 0.02
N GLY A 756 -23.26 40.04 0.88
CA GLY A 756 -22.88 41.45 0.79
C GLY A 756 -21.46 41.74 1.30
N GLU A 757 -21.02 42.97 1.02
CA GLU A 757 -19.79 43.53 1.60
C GLU A 757 -19.87 43.59 3.15
N PRO A 758 -18.72 43.55 3.85
CA PRO A 758 -18.69 43.75 5.31
C PRO A 758 -19.29 45.10 5.73
N PRO A 759 -19.89 45.19 6.92
CA PRO A 759 -20.29 46.47 7.51
C PRO A 759 -19.08 47.35 7.82
N ALA A 760 -19.31 48.62 8.17
CA ALA A 760 -18.25 49.51 8.62
C ALA A 760 -17.61 49.08 9.96
N THR A 761 -18.38 48.38 10.83
CA THR A 761 -17.91 47.81 12.10
C THR A 761 -18.91 46.74 12.60
N MET A 762 -18.42 45.80 13.41
CA MET A 762 -19.17 44.75 14.10
C MET A 762 -18.36 44.30 15.35
N PRO A 763 -18.25 45.13 16.39
CA PRO A 763 -17.37 44.88 17.53
C PRO A 763 -17.93 43.76 18.42
N VAL A 764 -17.07 42.81 18.81
CA VAL A 764 -17.42 41.69 19.69
C VAL A 764 -16.34 41.49 20.75
N THR A 765 -16.77 41.33 22.00
CA THR A 765 -15.91 40.94 23.12
C THR A 765 -16.33 39.58 23.63
N VAL A 766 -15.36 38.68 23.84
CA VAL A 766 -15.55 37.35 24.41
C VAL A 766 -14.76 37.27 25.71
N THR A 767 -15.46 37.04 26.83
CA THR A 767 -14.86 36.89 28.16
C THR A 767 -15.17 35.52 28.75
N MET A 768 -14.22 34.91 29.44
CA MET A 768 -14.44 33.73 30.28
C MET A 768 -14.10 34.08 31.73
N ASP A 769 -15.04 33.82 32.64
CA ASP A 769 -14.95 34.14 34.07
C ASP A 769 -14.58 35.60 34.36
N GLY A 770 -15.11 36.52 33.53
CA GLY A 770 -14.83 37.96 33.58
C GLY A 770 -13.49 38.39 32.98
N LYS A 771 -12.64 37.46 32.53
CA LYS A 771 -11.38 37.74 31.84
C LYS A 771 -11.59 37.73 30.32
N THR A 772 -11.17 38.79 29.63
CA THR A 772 -11.20 38.86 28.16
C THR A 772 -10.33 37.76 27.54
N LEU A 773 -10.95 36.92 26.70
CA LEU A 773 -10.26 35.99 25.80
C LEU A 773 -9.96 36.65 24.45
N ALA A 774 -10.90 37.43 23.93
CA ALA A 774 -10.74 38.20 22.71
C ALA A 774 -11.59 39.47 22.74
N GLN A 775 -11.10 40.51 22.07
CA GLN A 775 -11.86 41.71 21.71
C GLN A 775 -11.47 42.03 20.26
N THR A 776 -12.43 42.04 19.35
CA THR A 776 -12.19 42.10 17.91
C THR A 776 -13.32 42.83 17.19
N ASP A 777 -13.10 43.21 15.94
CA ASP A 777 -14.14 43.67 15.02
C ASP A 777 -14.36 42.61 13.94
N LEU A 778 -15.56 42.03 13.88
CA LEU A 778 -15.91 41.02 12.88
C LEU A 778 -16.19 41.58 11.49
N ALA A 779 -16.15 42.91 11.32
CA ALA A 779 -16.11 43.58 10.03
C ALA A 779 -14.76 43.46 9.31
N ASP A 780 -13.70 43.04 10.01
CA ASP A 780 -12.39 42.79 9.39
C ASP A 780 -12.54 41.83 8.18
N PRO A 781 -11.94 42.15 7.00
CA PRO A 781 -12.13 41.35 5.79
C PRO A 781 -11.72 39.87 5.90
N THR A 782 -10.80 39.51 6.80
CA THR A 782 -10.46 38.11 7.07
C THR A 782 -11.50 37.49 7.99
N ALA A 783 -11.82 38.09 9.14
CA ALA A 783 -12.85 37.59 10.05
C ALA A 783 -14.24 37.45 9.40
N TRP A 784 -14.59 38.36 8.48
CA TRP A 784 -15.83 38.33 7.69
C TRP A 784 -15.89 37.12 6.75
N ARG A 785 -14.76 36.71 6.16
CA ARG A 785 -14.65 35.56 5.23
C ARG A 785 -14.50 34.22 5.95
N THR A 786 -13.54 34.13 6.88
CA THR A 786 -13.11 32.85 7.48
C THR A 786 -13.74 32.55 8.82
N GLY A 787 -14.55 33.48 9.35
CA GLY A 787 -14.95 33.48 10.75
C GLY A 787 -13.78 33.85 11.67
N TYR A 788 -14.08 33.99 12.96
CA TYR A 788 -13.12 34.30 14.01
C TYR A 788 -13.09 33.17 15.04
N ARG A 789 -11.98 32.43 15.12
CA ARG A 789 -11.80 31.28 16.01
C ARG A 789 -10.90 31.61 17.20
N ILE A 790 -11.39 31.33 18.40
CA ILE A 790 -10.67 31.45 19.67
C ILE A 790 -10.41 30.03 20.18
N ASN A 791 -9.15 29.66 20.37
CA ASN A 791 -8.77 28.38 20.96
C ASN A 791 -8.27 28.63 22.40
N VAL A 792 -9.06 28.23 23.39
CA VAL A 792 -8.72 28.31 24.82
C VAL A 792 -7.88 27.10 25.20
N LYS A 793 -6.77 27.36 25.90
CA LYS A 793 -5.78 26.34 26.29
C LYS A 793 -6.13 25.69 27.64
N ALA A 794 -5.61 24.48 27.85
CA ALA A 794 -5.86 23.67 29.05
C ALA A 794 -5.45 24.34 30.38
N ASP A 795 -4.46 25.24 30.37
CA ASP A 795 -4.04 26.02 31.55
C ASP A 795 -5.09 27.05 32.01
N GLN A 796 -6.12 27.28 31.19
CA GLN A 796 -7.23 28.21 31.46
C GLN A 796 -8.57 27.47 31.70
N LEU A 797 -8.58 26.14 31.59
CA LEU A 797 -9.76 25.27 31.69
C LEU A 797 -9.61 24.33 32.89
N THR A 798 -9.77 24.91 34.07
CA THR A 798 -9.72 24.20 35.35
C THR A 798 -10.95 23.31 35.58
N VAL A 799 -10.83 22.30 36.43
CA VAL A 799 -11.98 21.50 36.88
C VAL A 799 -13.07 22.41 37.49
N GLY A 800 -14.29 22.35 36.96
CA GLY A 800 -15.43 23.15 37.44
C GLY A 800 -16.32 23.72 36.34
N ASN A 801 -17.18 24.66 36.73
CA ASN A 801 -18.01 25.45 35.81
C ASN A 801 -17.27 26.75 35.46
N HIS A 802 -17.12 27.00 34.16
CA HIS A 802 -16.68 28.29 33.61
C HIS A 802 -17.87 29.02 32.99
N SER A 803 -17.89 30.35 33.10
CA SER A 803 -18.90 31.22 32.48
C SER A 803 -18.29 31.96 31.30
N LEU A 804 -18.75 31.66 30.09
CA LEU A 804 -18.36 32.34 28.86
C LEU A 804 -19.46 33.34 28.45
N THR A 805 -19.09 34.61 28.28
CA THR A 805 -19.97 35.64 27.74
C THR A 805 -19.47 36.07 26.36
N ILE A 806 -20.39 36.07 25.39
CA ILE A 806 -20.25 36.78 24.13
C ILE A 806 -21.02 38.09 24.29
N GLN A 807 -20.35 39.24 24.16
CA GLN A 807 -20.96 40.58 24.22
C GLN A 807 -20.75 41.30 22.90
N ARG A 808 -21.82 41.91 22.39
CA ARG A 808 -21.86 42.71 21.17
C ARG A 808 -22.31 44.14 21.48
N ASP A 809 -22.26 45.02 20.50
CA ASP A 809 -22.94 46.31 20.56
C ASP A 809 -24.47 46.09 20.52
N ASP A 810 -25.20 46.64 21.50
CA ASP A 810 -26.65 46.48 21.61
C ASP A 810 -27.43 47.18 20.48
N SER A 811 -26.78 48.03 19.67
CA SER A 811 -27.36 48.61 18.46
C SER A 811 -27.32 47.68 17.24
N ASP A 812 -26.52 46.61 17.26
CA ASP A 812 -26.38 45.66 16.15
C ASP A 812 -27.31 44.43 16.29
N THR A 813 -28.56 44.62 15.90
CA THR A 813 -29.62 43.60 15.98
C THR A 813 -29.45 42.41 15.00
N ARG A 814 -28.40 42.36 14.18
CA ARG A 814 -28.16 41.22 13.26
C ARG A 814 -27.90 39.96 14.05
N ALA A 815 -28.23 38.79 13.49
CA ALA A 815 -27.81 37.50 14.05
C ALA A 815 -26.29 37.31 13.92
N LEU A 816 -25.59 36.98 15.00
CA LEU A 816 -24.24 36.41 14.97
C LEU A 816 -24.28 34.93 15.36
N PRO A 817 -24.27 34.00 14.40
CA PRO A 817 -24.12 32.59 14.67
C PRO A 817 -22.77 32.28 15.34
N TYR A 818 -22.79 31.34 16.29
CA TYR A 818 -21.61 30.87 17.00
C TYR A 818 -21.62 29.34 17.12
N SER A 819 -20.46 28.73 17.31
CA SER A 819 -20.33 27.37 17.83
C SER A 819 -19.18 27.25 18.83
N LEU A 820 -19.25 26.19 19.62
CA LEU A 820 -18.28 25.82 20.64
C LEU A 820 -18.05 24.31 20.59
N GLU A 821 -16.81 23.92 20.82
CA GLU A 821 -16.38 22.53 20.96
C GLU A 821 -15.46 22.42 22.16
N ARG A 822 -15.92 21.76 23.22
CA ARG A 822 -15.12 21.45 24.42
C ARG A 822 -14.77 19.97 24.40
N SER A 823 -13.51 19.64 24.13
CA SER A 823 -12.98 18.28 24.17
C SER A 823 -12.03 18.13 25.36
N VAL A 824 -12.23 17.09 26.16
CA VAL A 824 -11.40 16.77 27.33
C VAL A 824 -11.36 15.25 27.51
N PHE A 825 -10.21 14.69 27.91
CA PHE A 825 -10.18 13.28 28.29
C PHE A 825 -10.59 13.15 29.75
N VAL A 826 -11.54 12.27 30.03
CA VAL A 826 -12.00 11.97 31.38
C VAL A 826 -11.37 10.65 31.83
N ARG A 827 -10.63 10.72 32.94
CA ARG A 827 -9.99 9.58 33.60
C ARG A 827 -11.04 8.81 34.40
N ALA A 828 -10.92 7.50 34.42
CA ALA A 828 -11.55 6.67 35.44
C ALA A 828 -10.52 5.64 35.93
N ASP A 829 -10.66 5.17 37.17
CA ASP A 829 -9.76 4.15 37.74
C ASP A 829 -9.75 2.89 36.87
N HIS A 830 -10.93 2.56 36.32
CA HIS A 830 -11.13 1.68 35.17
C HIS A 830 -12.09 2.33 34.17
N LEU A 831 -11.79 2.22 32.87
CA LEU A 831 -12.71 2.63 31.80
C LEU A 831 -13.73 1.52 31.56
N ASP A 832 -14.89 1.62 32.21
CA ASP A 832 -15.96 0.62 32.15
C ASP A 832 -16.64 0.50 30.77
N ALA A 833 -17.12 -0.70 30.47
CA ALA A 833 -17.97 -0.99 29.31
C ALA A 833 -19.25 -0.14 29.33
N ALA A 834 -19.69 0.30 28.14
CA ALA A 834 -20.92 1.07 27.97
C ALA A 834 -21.63 0.69 26.68
N ALA A 835 -22.93 0.44 26.75
CA ALA A 835 -23.78 0.11 25.62
C ALA A 835 -24.83 1.22 25.39
N ARG A 836 -25.17 1.47 24.12
CA ARG A 836 -26.33 2.28 23.72
C ARG A 836 -27.08 1.57 22.60
N GLU A 837 -28.36 1.87 22.44
CA GLU A 837 -29.18 1.41 21.31
C GLU A 837 -29.22 -0.12 21.09
N GLY A 838 -28.96 -0.91 22.12
CA GLY A 838 -28.91 -2.37 22.04
C GLY A 838 -27.65 -2.95 21.38
N LEU A 839 -26.65 -2.11 21.08
CA LEU A 839 -25.35 -2.50 20.52
C LEU A 839 -24.36 -2.82 21.65
N THR A 840 -23.55 -3.85 21.49
CA THR A 840 -22.48 -4.24 22.43
C THR A 840 -21.22 -4.70 21.69
N ILE A 841 -20.06 -4.54 22.33
CA ILE A 841 -18.78 -5.11 21.89
C ILE A 841 -18.03 -5.65 23.11
N THR A 842 -17.32 -6.76 22.95
CA THR A 842 -16.43 -7.34 23.96
C THR A 842 -15.13 -7.84 23.33
N ARG A 843 -14.00 -7.72 24.03
CA ARG A 843 -12.65 -8.12 23.57
C ARG A 843 -12.06 -9.20 24.46
N LYS A 844 -11.47 -10.22 23.84
CA LYS A 844 -10.77 -11.32 24.53
C LYS A 844 -9.41 -11.57 23.90
N TYR A 845 -8.41 -11.79 24.74
CA TYR A 845 -7.08 -12.20 24.33
C TYR A 845 -6.92 -13.70 24.56
N ARG A 846 -6.55 -14.46 23.51
CA ARG A 846 -6.35 -15.91 23.58
C ARG A 846 -4.96 -16.31 23.08
N MET A 847 -4.33 -17.25 23.78
CA MET A 847 -2.97 -17.70 23.44
C MET A 847 -3.01 -18.68 22.27
N LEU A 848 -2.24 -18.42 21.20
CA LEU A 848 -2.05 -19.37 20.11
C LEU A 848 -1.02 -20.42 20.50
N THR A 849 -1.47 -21.66 20.72
CA THR A 849 -0.60 -22.79 21.10
C THR A 849 0.32 -23.18 19.95
N ALA A 850 1.47 -23.80 20.24
CA ALA A 850 2.42 -24.26 19.21
C ALA A 850 1.74 -25.14 18.15
N ALA A 851 0.95 -26.13 18.57
CA ALA A 851 0.21 -27.00 17.65
C ALA A 851 -0.72 -26.25 16.67
N VAL A 852 -1.30 -25.11 17.08
CA VAL A 852 -2.11 -24.26 16.18
C VAL A 852 -1.24 -23.36 15.30
N ARG A 853 -0.07 -22.91 15.78
CA ARG A 853 0.92 -22.20 14.96
C ARG A 853 1.43 -23.11 13.84
N ASP A 854 1.83 -24.33 14.18
CA ASP A 854 2.43 -25.33 13.28
C ASP A 854 1.41 -25.84 12.25
N ALA A 855 0.18 -26.18 12.67
CA ALA A 855 -0.89 -26.64 11.79
C ALA A 855 -1.43 -25.56 10.82
N LYS A 856 -0.99 -24.31 10.98
CA LYS A 856 -1.34 -23.16 10.13
C LYS A 856 -0.07 -22.51 9.52
N ALA A 857 1.11 -23.13 9.64
CA ALA A 857 2.36 -22.61 9.09
C ALA A 857 2.28 -22.47 7.56
N GLY A 858 2.65 -21.29 7.04
CA GLY A 858 2.49 -20.97 5.62
C GLY A 858 1.05 -20.65 5.19
N SER A 859 0.12 -20.41 6.13
CA SER A 859 -1.24 -19.98 5.84
C SER A 859 -1.56 -18.59 6.41
N ASN A 860 -2.51 -17.90 5.79
CA ASN A 860 -3.04 -16.63 6.27
C ASN A 860 -3.74 -16.81 7.65
N TYR A 861 -3.02 -16.55 8.76
CA TYR A 861 -3.56 -16.67 10.12
C TYR A 861 -4.84 -15.83 10.35
N ALA A 862 -5.02 -14.73 9.60
CA ALA A 862 -6.21 -13.89 9.69
C ALA A 862 -7.48 -14.50 9.03
N ARG A 863 -7.34 -15.54 8.20
CA ARG A 863 -8.40 -15.98 7.27
C ARG A 863 -9.20 -17.21 7.73
N TRP A 864 -8.70 -17.96 8.72
CA TRP A 864 -9.26 -19.26 9.12
C TRP A 864 -9.19 -19.55 10.63
N PHE A 865 -9.86 -18.73 11.44
CA PHE A 865 -10.36 -19.14 12.75
C PHE A 865 -11.88 -19.15 12.72
N SER A 866 -12.47 -20.35 12.69
CA SER A 866 -13.90 -20.49 12.98
C SER A 866 -14.17 -20.20 14.46
N VAL A 867 -15.41 -19.83 14.79
CA VAL A 867 -15.90 -19.67 16.17
C VAL A 867 -15.54 -20.86 17.06
N LYS A 868 -15.54 -22.09 16.50
CA LYS A 868 -15.20 -23.32 17.21
C LYS A 868 -13.70 -23.45 17.49
N GLU A 869 -12.84 -23.10 16.52
CA GLU A 869 -11.38 -23.08 16.70
C GLU A 869 -10.96 -21.99 17.70
N ALA A 870 -11.54 -20.79 17.60
CA ALA A 870 -11.28 -19.70 18.54
C ALA A 870 -11.75 -20.04 19.95
N ALA A 871 -12.92 -20.66 20.11
CA ALA A 871 -13.50 -21.00 21.41
C ALA A 871 -12.63 -21.96 22.24
N VAL A 872 -11.89 -22.88 21.60
CA VAL A 872 -11.01 -23.85 22.29
C VAL A 872 -9.60 -23.31 22.60
N LEU A 873 -9.22 -22.14 22.09
CA LEU A 873 -7.97 -21.50 22.48
C LEU A 873 -8.07 -20.97 23.92
N PRO A 874 -7.07 -21.23 24.78
CA PRO A 874 -7.10 -20.75 26.16
C PRO A 874 -7.00 -19.22 26.23
N ALA A 875 -7.74 -18.62 27.16
CA ALA A 875 -7.62 -17.20 27.46
C ALA A 875 -6.22 -16.88 28.00
N VAL A 876 -5.68 -15.72 27.64
CA VAL A 876 -4.43 -15.20 28.23
C VAL A 876 -4.64 -15.03 29.73
N SER A 877 -3.80 -15.71 30.51
CA SER A 877 -3.84 -15.71 31.97
C SER A 877 -2.40 -15.73 32.51
N GLY A 878 -2.08 -14.78 33.39
CA GLY A 878 -0.70 -14.52 33.81
C GLY A 878 0.05 -13.59 32.85
N LYS A 879 1.39 -13.73 32.79
CA LYS A 879 2.26 -12.91 31.93
C LYS A 879 2.45 -13.54 30.55
N LEU A 880 2.45 -12.72 29.51
CA LEU A 880 2.88 -13.07 28.15
C LEU A 880 4.41 -13.07 28.03
N ALA A 881 4.98 -13.78 27.06
CA ALA A 881 6.40 -13.63 26.69
C ALA A 881 6.56 -12.75 25.42
N PRO A 882 7.69 -12.03 25.25
CA PRO A 882 8.02 -11.39 23.98
C PRO A 882 8.08 -12.43 22.85
N GLY A 883 7.39 -12.17 21.75
CA GLY A 883 7.29 -13.10 20.62
C GLY A 883 6.19 -14.16 20.71
N ASP A 884 5.39 -14.19 21.78
CA ASP A 884 4.14 -14.95 21.78
C ASP A 884 3.16 -14.42 20.72
N LEU A 885 2.25 -15.29 20.27
CA LEU A 885 1.18 -14.91 19.36
C LEU A 885 -0.17 -15.00 20.08
N VAL A 886 -0.87 -13.87 20.12
CA VAL A 886 -2.16 -13.73 20.80
C VAL A 886 -3.23 -13.47 19.76
N LEU A 887 -4.26 -14.32 19.71
CA LEU A 887 -5.47 -14.07 18.95
C LEU A 887 -6.35 -13.09 19.74
N VAL A 888 -6.66 -11.95 19.14
CA VAL A 888 -7.67 -11.02 19.66
C VAL A 888 -9.01 -11.42 19.06
N GLU A 889 -9.99 -11.69 19.92
CA GLU A 889 -11.39 -11.99 19.59
C GLU A 889 -12.24 -10.77 19.97
N LEU A 890 -12.80 -10.09 18.96
CA LEU A 890 -13.81 -9.05 19.15
C LEU A 890 -15.19 -9.66 18.87
N SER A 891 -16.06 -9.68 19.87
CA SER A 891 -17.42 -10.21 19.78
C SER A 891 -18.45 -9.09 19.92
N ILE A 892 -19.33 -8.99 18.94
CA ILE A 892 -20.36 -7.97 18.80
C ILE A 892 -21.72 -8.65 18.93
N ASP A 893 -22.63 -8.09 19.70
CA ASP A 893 -24.03 -8.53 19.77
C ASP A 893 -24.95 -7.31 19.66
N THR A 894 -26.01 -7.42 18.85
CA THR A 894 -26.99 -6.35 18.67
C THR A 894 -28.40 -6.87 18.40
N ALA A 895 -29.39 -6.19 18.99
CA ALA A 895 -30.81 -6.49 18.80
C ALA A 895 -31.38 -6.01 17.45
N LYS A 896 -30.67 -5.13 16.71
CA LYS A 896 -31.13 -4.56 15.43
C LYS A 896 -30.03 -4.56 14.37
N ALA A 897 -30.42 -4.43 13.10
CA ALA A 897 -29.44 -4.18 12.05
C ALA A 897 -28.94 -2.73 12.15
N HIS A 898 -27.64 -2.52 11.97
CA HIS A 898 -27.00 -1.19 11.92
C HIS A 898 -26.37 -0.97 10.54
N GLY A 899 -26.57 0.24 10.00
CA GLY A 899 -25.87 0.67 8.80
C GLY A 899 -24.51 1.25 9.17
N TYR A 900 -23.46 0.89 8.43
CA TYR A 900 -22.17 1.61 8.49
C TYR A 900 -21.56 1.68 9.89
N ALA A 901 -21.46 0.54 10.55
CA ALA A 901 -20.71 0.42 11.79
C ALA A 901 -19.20 0.44 11.50
N MET A 902 -18.44 1.08 12.38
CA MET A 902 -16.99 1.01 12.45
C MET A 902 -16.59 0.51 13.83
N ILE A 903 -15.65 -0.44 13.87
CA ILE A 903 -14.97 -0.85 15.09
C ILE A 903 -13.58 -0.20 15.10
N GLU A 904 -13.21 0.41 16.21
CA GLU A 904 -11.84 0.77 16.55
C GLU A 904 -11.41 -0.05 17.77
N ASP A 905 -10.32 -0.81 17.65
CA ASP A 905 -9.71 -1.57 18.75
C ASP A 905 -8.30 -1.01 19.04
N PRO A 906 -8.13 -0.15 20.06
CA PRO A 906 -6.83 0.40 20.43
C PRO A 906 -5.86 -0.70 20.88
N LEU A 907 -4.64 -0.65 20.37
CA LEU A 907 -3.59 -1.59 20.73
C LEU A 907 -3.09 -1.35 22.17
N PRO A 908 -2.57 -2.38 22.85
CA PRO A 908 -1.67 -2.18 23.98
C PRO A 908 -0.30 -1.71 23.45
N SER A 909 0.36 -0.78 24.16
CA SER A 909 1.69 -0.33 23.76
C SER A 909 2.73 -1.46 23.79
N GLY A 910 3.78 -1.34 22.96
CA GLY A 910 4.82 -2.37 22.87
C GLY A 910 4.38 -3.71 22.27
N MET A 911 3.20 -3.76 21.63
CA MET A 911 2.70 -4.91 20.87
C MET A 911 2.42 -4.53 19.42
N GLU A 912 2.75 -5.40 18.48
CA GLU A 912 2.62 -5.17 17.03
C GLU A 912 1.66 -6.19 16.40
N VAL A 913 0.85 -5.74 15.43
CA VAL A 913 -0.12 -6.59 14.73
C VAL A 913 0.60 -7.39 13.65
N ILE A 914 0.41 -8.71 13.63
CA ILE A 914 1.02 -9.56 12.60
C ILE A 914 0.36 -9.28 11.23
N PRO A 915 1.12 -8.85 10.20
CA PRO A 915 0.60 -8.69 8.85
C PRO A 915 0.27 -10.05 8.22
N ASP A 916 -0.66 -10.05 7.27
CA ASP A 916 -1.00 -11.27 6.53
C ASP A 916 0.01 -11.50 5.39
N GLN A 917 0.53 -12.73 5.23
CA GLN A 917 1.73 -13.00 4.43
C GLN A 917 1.57 -12.74 2.93
N ASN A 918 0.34 -12.73 2.42
CA ASN A 918 0.05 -12.56 0.99
C ASN A 918 -0.41 -11.14 0.61
N GLY A 919 -0.52 -10.20 1.56
CA GLY A 919 -1.13 -8.87 1.35
C GLY A 919 -2.65 -8.89 1.09
N ASP A 920 -3.16 -10.02 0.61
CA ASP A 920 -4.56 -10.39 0.44
C ASP A 920 -5.34 -10.17 1.74
N ILE A 921 -6.12 -9.08 1.81
CA ILE A 921 -6.95 -8.76 2.97
C ILE A 921 -7.93 -9.91 3.17
N ALA A 922 -7.85 -10.58 4.32
CA ALA A 922 -8.70 -11.71 4.71
C ALA A 922 -10.17 -11.30 4.96
N TRP A 923 -10.85 -10.86 3.90
CA TRP A 923 -12.23 -10.43 3.85
C TRP A 923 -13.17 -11.49 4.43
N SER A 924 -13.98 -11.09 5.40
CA SER A 924 -15.15 -11.84 5.84
C SER A 924 -16.39 -11.19 5.25
N TYR A 925 -17.35 -12.01 4.80
CA TYR A 925 -18.49 -11.59 3.96
C TYR A 925 -19.39 -10.47 4.52
N TRP A 926 -19.24 -10.11 5.79
CA TRP A 926 -20.04 -9.11 6.48
C TRP A 926 -19.29 -7.80 6.82
N TRP A 927 -17.96 -7.75 6.67
CA TRP A 927 -17.18 -6.50 6.80
C TRP A 927 -16.42 -6.17 5.50
N SER A 928 -16.30 -4.88 5.19
CA SER A 928 -15.86 -4.40 3.88
C SER A 928 -14.38 -4.03 3.81
N HIS A 929 -13.82 -3.54 4.92
CA HIS A 929 -12.41 -3.17 4.98
C HIS A 929 -11.83 -3.30 6.40
N ARG A 930 -10.50 -3.36 6.49
CA ARG A 930 -9.71 -3.38 7.72
C ARG A 930 -8.49 -2.49 7.52
N GLU A 931 -8.27 -1.54 8.42
CA GLU A 931 -7.01 -0.80 8.54
C GLU A 931 -6.23 -1.31 9.77
N VAL A 932 -4.90 -1.34 9.66
CA VAL A 932 -3.98 -1.53 10.78
C VAL A 932 -3.16 -0.25 10.90
N ARG A 933 -3.12 0.33 12.10
CA ARG A 933 -2.44 1.59 12.40
C ARG A 933 -1.51 1.37 13.60
N ASP A 934 -0.54 2.27 13.76
CA ASP A 934 0.42 2.27 14.85
C ASP A 934 -0.22 2.24 16.25
N ASP A 935 -1.47 2.73 16.41
CA ASP A 935 -2.21 2.81 17.68
C ASP A 935 -3.46 1.92 17.79
N LYS A 936 -3.99 1.37 16.67
CA LYS A 936 -5.27 0.64 16.64
C LYS A 936 -5.43 -0.30 15.43
N VAL A 937 -6.37 -1.23 15.52
CA VAL A 937 -6.97 -1.89 14.35
C VAL A 937 -8.38 -1.32 14.14
N ALA A 938 -8.73 -0.97 12.90
CA ALA A 938 -10.07 -0.50 12.55
C ALA A 938 -10.74 -1.46 11.54
N PHE A 939 -12.04 -1.71 11.72
CA PHE A 939 -12.86 -2.54 10.82
C PHE A 939 -14.11 -1.79 10.37
N PHE A 940 -14.41 -1.82 9.08
CA PHE A 940 -15.50 -1.06 8.46
C PHE A 940 -16.60 -2.02 7.97
N ILE A 941 -17.82 -1.85 8.47
CA ILE A 941 -18.94 -2.80 8.32
C ILE A 941 -20.09 -2.09 7.61
N ARG A 942 -20.22 -2.31 6.29
CA ARG A 942 -21.26 -1.70 5.43
C ARG A 942 -22.68 -1.93 5.99
N GLN A 943 -22.94 -3.13 6.48
CA GLN A 943 -24.19 -3.54 7.13
C GLN A 943 -23.84 -4.55 8.23
N LEU A 944 -24.22 -4.25 9.47
CA LEU A 944 -24.13 -5.17 10.61
C LEU A 944 -25.53 -5.76 10.84
N PRO A 945 -25.79 -7.04 10.53
CA PRO A 945 -27.09 -7.67 10.78
C PRO A 945 -27.41 -7.74 12.28
N ALA A 946 -28.69 -7.89 12.64
CA ALA A 946 -29.05 -8.25 14.00
C ALA A 946 -28.43 -9.62 14.41
N GLY A 947 -28.07 -9.77 15.67
CA GLY A 947 -27.45 -10.96 16.24
C GLY A 947 -25.94 -10.83 16.52
N LYS A 948 -25.26 -11.98 16.58
CA LYS A 948 -23.89 -12.12 17.07
C LYS A 948 -22.88 -12.25 15.95
N HIS A 949 -21.84 -11.42 15.99
CA HIS A 949 -20.75 -11.37 15.00
C HIS A 949 -19.39 -11.39 15.70
N GLN A 950 -18.37 -11.94 15.04
CA GLN A 950 -17.03 -12.05 15.62
C GLN A 950 -15.95 -11.71 14.60
N VAL A 951 -14.95 -10.94 15.03
CA VAL A 951 -13.78 -10.50 14.26
C VAL A 951 -12.51 -10.94 14.98
N TYR A 952 -11.50 -11.32 14.21
CA TYR A 952 -10.23 -11.81 14.74
C TYR A 952 -9.03 -11.13 14.08
N TYR A 953 -7.97 -10.90 14.86
CA TYR A 953 -6.62 -10.60 14.35
C TYR A 953 -5.55 -11.15 15.30
N VAL A 954 -4.29 -11.22 14.85
CA VAL A 954 -3.16 -11.72 15.65
C VAL A 954 -2.26 -10.56 16.06
N LEU A 955 -1.94 -10.52 17.35
CA LEU A 955 -1.09 -9.54 18.02
C LEU A 955 0.16 -10.26 18.58
N ARG A 956 1.31 -9.60 18.52
CA ARG A 956 2.58 -10.07 19.08
C ARG A 956 3.12 -9.07 20.10
N PRO A 957 3.31 -9.45 21.38
CA PRO A 957 4.04 -8.64 22.34
C PRO A 957 5.52 -8.58 21.95
N GLU A 958 6.12 -7.39 21.93
CA GLU A 958 7.52 -7.19 21.56
C GLU A 958 8.36 -6.59 22.69
N ILE A 959 7.78 -5.69 23.48
CA ILE A 959 8.48 -4.97 24.54
C ILE A 959 7.96 -5.45 25.92
N PRO A 960 8.85 -5.92 26.82
CA PRO A 960 8.49 -6.25 28.20
C PRO A 960 7.86 -5.08 28.96
N GLY A 961 6.92 -5.36 29.86
CA GLY A 961 6.27 -4.31 30.66
C GLY A 961 4.86 -4.64 31.15
N THR A 962 4.19 -3.64 31.73
CA THR A 962 2.77 -3.67 32.08
C THR A 962 2.07 -2.52 31.37
N VAL A 963 1.10 -2.85 30.53
CA VAL A 963 0.51 -1.93 29.55
C VAL A 963 -1.02 -1.98 29.56
N ARG A 964 -1.66 -0.86 29.22
CA ARG A 964 -3.11 -0.70 29.10
C ARG A 964 -3.53 -0.76 27.64
N ALA A 965 -4.37 -1.73 27.29
CA ALA A 965 -5.16 -1.68 26.07
C ALA A 965 -6.44 -0.88 26.37
N LEU A 966 -6.55 0.32 25.78
CA LEU A 966 -7.76 1.15 25.90
C LEU A 966 -8.99 0.41 25.36
N PRO A 967 -10.23 0.79 25.77
CA PRO A 967 -11.44 0.10 25.33
C PRO A 967 -11.59 -0.01 23.81
N PRO A 968 -12.01 -1.18 23.27
CA PRO A 968 -12.52 -1.26 21.91
C PRO A 968 -13.85 -0.49 21.84
N VAL A 969 -14.10 0.18 20.73
CA VAL A 969 -15.32 0.95 20.46
C VAL A 969 -15.95 0.46 19.17
N ILE A 970 -17.27 0.33 19.15
CA ILE A 970 -18.07 0.20 17.92
C ILE A 970 -19.07 1.37 17.85
N SER A 971 -19.21 1.98 16.68
CA SER A 971 -20.16 3.09 16.46
C SER A 971 -20.66 3.13 15.02
N GLU A 972 -21.88 3.64 14.80
CA GLU A 972 -22.31 4.01 13.43
C GLU A 972 -21.57 5.27 12.98
N MET A 973 -20.92 5.22 11.80
CA MET A 973 -20.08 6.33 11.29
C MET A 973 -20.87 7.61 11.04
N TYR A 974 -22.19 7.51 10.86
CA TYR A 974 -23.10 8.60 10.49
C TYR A 974 -24.15 8.90 11.56
N ALA A 975 -24.17 8.09 12.62
CA ALA A 975 -24.90 8.35 13.86
C ALA A 975 -23.97 8.02 15.05
N PRO A 976 -22.85 8.74 15.25
CA PRO A 976 -21.80 8.36 16.21
C PRO A 976 -22.23 8.33 17.69
N ASP A 977 -23.41 8.87 18.01
CA ASP A 977 -24.03 8.73 19.34
C ASP A 977 -24.58 7.30 19.58
N VAL A 978 -24.85 6.54 18.51
CA VAL A 978 -25.10 5.08 18.46
C VAL A 978 -23.76 4.36 18.56
N ARG A 979 -23.35 4.07 19.79
CA ARG A 979 -22.03 3.47 20.08
C ARG A 979 -22.04 2.54 21.29
N ALA A 980 -21.11 1.60 21.29
CA ALA A 980 -20.78 0.78 22.44
C ALA A 980 -19.26 0.66 22.62
N ARG A 981 -18.82 0.39 23.86
CA ARG A 981 -17.43 0.07 24.20
C ARG A 981 -17.37 -1.06 25.23
N ASP A 982 -16.31 -1.86 25.21
CA ASP A 982 -16.00 -2.80 26.29
C ASP A 982 -15.25 -2.09 27.43
N ALA A 983 -14.79 -2.83 28.43
CA ALA A 983 -13.83 -2.34 29.41
C ALA A 983 -12.41 -2.20 28.83
N GLU A 984 -11.55 -1.43 29.52
CA GLU A 984 -10.10 -1.49 29.30
C GLU A 984 -9.52 -2.88 29.65
N THR A 985 -8.29 -3.16 29.23
CA THR A 985 -7.59 -4.40 29.61
C THR A 985 -6.14 -4.13 29.94
N GLN A 986 -5.70 -4.48 31.15
CA GLN A 986 -4.28 -4.48 31.49
C GLN A 986 -3.64 -5.81 31.07
N LEU A 987 -2.50 -5.72 30.37
CA LEU A 987 -1.66 -6.86 30.00
C LEU A 987 -0.28 -6.71 30.64
N THR A 988 0.42 -7.82 30.85
CA THR A 988 1.82 -7.81 31.30
C THR A 988 2.65 -8.79 30.49
N VAL A 989 3.80 -8.31 30.02
CA VAL A 989 4.80 -9.03 29.23
C VAL A 989 6.05 -9.22 30.09
N GLY A 990 6.59 -10.44 30.14
CA GLY A 990 7.85 -10.77 30.82
C GLY A 990 9.09 -10.23 30.09
N GLU A 991 10.25 -10.28 30.76
CA GLU A 991 11.55 -9.75 30.28
C GLU A 991 12.39 -10.72 29.44
#